data_AF-A0A1V6ET27-F1
#
_entry.id   AF-A0A1V6ET27-F1
#
_cell.length_a   1.000
_cell.length_b   1.000
_cell.length_c   1.000
_cell.angle_alpha   90.00
_cell.angle_beta   90.00
_cell.angle_gamma   90.00
#
_symmetry.space_group_name_H-M   'P 1'
#
loop_
_entity.id
_entity.type
_entity.pdbx_description
1 polymer ?
#
loop_
_entity_poly.entity_id
_entity_poly.type
_entity_poly.pdbx_seq_one_letter_code
_entity_poly.pdbx_strand_id
1 'polypeptide(L)'
;MLRPALIKNRLSLNASPCLVFLAFLCMSHNAVSVTGSGDSPATLLETVSPVLQSAEAVSDKSVAATFSEALLAPGATTAANYTVSGEGAGTLDASPSGAAGGPEAFTLDWTAGEMRNGVSLALTASGLQDTVGNLIHPAANAASFEGLGTAPVFSGVTVLPPQAWARQPVVVKFSVSEKLKGAPKVLVNDSMATYISEDAYHNYIYQYTVKRGDVPGMATIELSGEDLAGNPGISVDDAALEIITNPQGMPLYWLPVALTLPAAGMLLLRRRRDSRRIAGSKKRVLFLVFCLAPVLACAPAFAQAPEVTNVTMTQSPNGALGTKVDIYYDFTANAPCDVVLFLSKDNGADGYAHVVRHYSGDIANVEPGTGRHIVWDIRADYPEETLPEARIRVTADDENIVHTIQYAAGEHGSVIGTTVQTLNHGEDGETVTAAPDEGCHFVAWSDGVTTPSRQDRGVTGSLTVTANFAINTYTITCITEGSGVCAAEPAVVDHGGTSAITISPAAGWYIDSVVDSEEGPKTGSYTTTPVTVDRTVKATFATGLIIASFSINADADTTGDVLVTLDNSCTGTPVEYLASESEAFTGAAWQPYAASPAFSLSPGVGPRTVYFKVRNGGGESAVASDDIFLEPKMLPVTAGTFDMGRTDIGDDAFYGSNSELPVHPVTLDAYEIATYQTTNKQFCDVLNWALAKGYLKTYNGFPWTGTGDIYGGGNLQILVAMLEPECNVQFTDGLFIPRTRTGVPDGTVYAMDAHPMIRTSWFGYAAFCNWLSEWQGLTPCYDMDSANWPLTTPPPQSGGYRLPTEAEWERAAAWDGSRHWIYGYTNDTLSEARCNYGNHPYGPYVNPLGLTELPYTSPVGWFDGVNISPNGNIPTLDSPSPVGAYDMSGNIWEWCQDWYSSTYYSGGAMTNPTGPATGVTKVFRGGAFRDAQNCRTASRDSREPDKTPYWRGGRVVRTP
;
A
#
# COMPACT_ATOMS: atom_id res chain seq x y z
N MET A 1 10.36 -8.79 61.11
CA MET A 1 11.14 -8.07 62.15
C MET A 1 12.15 -9.03 62.76
N LEU A 2 13.40 -8.59 62.97
CA LEU A 2 14.34 -8.94 64.07
C LEU A 2 14.37 -10.41 64.60
N ARG A 3 15.49 -11.17 64.63
CA ARG A 3 16.94 -10.91 64.43
C ARG A 3 17.66 -12.16 63.85
N PRO A 4 18.83 -12.02 63.21
CA PRO A 4 19.59 -13.14 62.64
C PRO A 4 20.61 -13.76 63.61
N ALA A 5 21.03 -15.00 63.31
CA ALA A 5 22.21 -15.65 63.88
C ALA A 5 23.26 -15.89 62.77
N LEU A 6 24.55 -15.85 63.13
CA LEU A 6 25.68 -15.88 62.19
C LEU A 6 26.84 -16.67 62.82
N ILE A 7 27.77 -17.12 61.97
CA ILE A 7 29.12 -17.68 62.26
C ILE A 7 29.17 -19.21 62.47
N LYS A 8 29.87 -19.91 61.55
CA LYS A 8 31.19 -20.53 61.85
C LYS A 8 32.02 -20.90 60.60
N ASN A 9 33.20 -20.28 60.51
CA ASN A 9 34.33 -20.63 59.64
C ASN A 9 35.22 -21.74 60.25
N ARG A 10 36.01 -22.41 59.39
CA ARG A 10 37.48 -22.65 59.51
C ARG A 10 37.97 -23.29 58.19
N LEU A 11 38.94 -22.71 57.45
CA LEU A 11 40.43 -22.78 57.62
C LEU A 11 40.99 -24.19 57.33
N SER A 12 42.10 -24.40 56.60
CA SER A 12 43.31 -23.55 56.42
C SER A 12 44.28 -24.00 55.30
N LEU A 13 45.00 -23.03 54.67
CA LEU A 13 46.44 -23.00 54.23
C LEU A 13 46.99 -24.17 53.33
N ASN A 14 48.00 -24.04 52.44
CA ASN A 14 49.05 -23.02 52.21
C ASN A 14 49.63 -23.06 50.76
N ALA A 15 50.61 -22.20 50.42
CA ALA A 15 51.06 -21.91 49.03
C ALA A 15 52.37 -22.57 48.52
N SER A 16 52.48 -22.69 47.17
CA SER A 16 53.58 -22.50 46.16
C SER A 16 55.09 -22.72 46.51
N PRO A 17 56.09 -22.73 45.55
CA PRO A 17 56.07 -22.54 44.07
C PRO A 17 57.00 -23.48 43.19
N CYS A 18 57.05 -23.19 41.88
CA CYS A 18 58.22 -23.27 40.94
C CYS A 18 58.56 -24.51 40.02
N LEU A 19 58.68 -24.17 38.72
CA LEU A 19 59.66 -24.60 37.66
C LEU A 19 59.53 -25.92 36.82
N VAL A 20 59.75 -25.73 35.48
CA VAL A 20 60.60 -26.51 34.54
C VAL A 20 60.01 -27.60 33.57
N PHE A 21 59.92 -27.20 32.28
CA PHE A 21 60.47 -27.81 31.03
C PHE A 21 60.03 -29.19 30.43
N LEU A 22 59.65 -29.12 29.15
CA LEU A 22 60.11 -29.88 27.95
C LEU A 22 59.79 -31.40 27.73
N ALA A 23 59.11 -31.68 26.61
CA ALA A 23 59.67 -32.31 25.38
C ALA A 23 59.07 -33.65 24.82
N PHE A 24 59.20 -33.76 23.48
CA PHE A 24 59.05 -34.90 22.55
C PHE A 24 57.63 -35.50 22.31
N LEU A 25 57.05 -35.64 21.10
CA LEU A 25 57.46 -35.64 19.66
C LEU A 25 57.77 -37.02 19.05
N CYS A 26 56.87 -37.51 18.18
CA CYS A 26 57.03 -38.35 16.96
C CYS A 26 55.64 -38.49 16.31
N MET A 27 55.36 -37.99 15.10
CA MET A 27 55.77 -38.50 13.78
C MET A 27 55.34 -39.94 13.46
N SER A 28 54.38 -40.09 12.54
CA SER A 28 54.66 -40.81 11.29
C SER A 28 53.75 -40.29 10.15
N HIS A 29 54.35 -40.01 8.99
CA HIS A 29 53.62 -39.87 7.74
C HIS A 29 53.42 -41.27 7.14
N ASN A 30 52.29 -41.49 6.49
CA ASN A 30 52.23 -42.39 5.34
C ASN A 30 51.36 -41.71 4.27
N ALA A 31 52.01 -40.98 3.37
CA ALA A 31 51.37 -40.49 2.16
C ALA A 31 51.27 -41.66 1.17
N VAL A 32 50.05 -42.17 0.95
CA VAL A 32 49.74 -42.96 -0.24
C VAL A 32 49.17 -42.01 -1.28
N SER A 33 49.89 -41.82 -2.37
CA SER A 33 49.48 -40.96 -3.48
C SER A 33 48.31 -41.61 -4.24
N VAL A 34 47.10 -41.08 -4.08
CA VAL A 34 46.01 -41.29 -5.04
C VAL A 34 45.88 -40.03 -5.88
N THR A 35 46.15 -40.16 -7.17
CA THR A 35 45.96 -39.08 -8.16
C THR A 35 44.56 -39.17 -8.76
N GLY A 36 43.69 -38.21 -8.47
CA GLY A 36 42.38 -38.10 -9.12
C GLY A 36 41.43 -37.11 -8.44
N SER A 37 40.93 -36.15 -9.23
CA SER A 37 39.76 -35.27 -8.98
C SER A 37 39.69 -34.48 -7.66
N GLY A 38 40.10 -33.21 -7.74
CA GLY A 38 39.31 -32.08 -7.24
C GLY A 38 39.25 -31.88 -5.72
N ASP A 39 40.26 -31.17 -5.18
CA ASP A 39 40.13 -30.50 -3.87
C ASP A 39 39.02 -29.43 -3.95
N SER A 40 37.81 -29.79 -3.50
CA SER A 40 36.94 -28.82 -2.84
C SER A 40 37.31 -28.88 -1.37
N PRO A 41 37.73 -27.78 -0.72
CA PRO A 41 38.07 -27.81 0.70
C PRO A 41 36.82 -28.20 1.47
N ALA A 42 36.93 -29.21 2.34
CA ALA A 42 35.88 -29.54 3.29
C ALA A 42 35.73 -28.36 4.25
N THR A 43 34.75 -27.49 3.97
CA THR A 43 34.30 -26.47 4.91
C THR A 43 33.84 -27.18 6.16
N LEU A 44 34.35 -26.74 7.32
CA LEU A 44 33.71 -27.04 8.60
C LEU A 44 32.24 -26.65 8.47
N LEU A 45 31.32 -27.52 8.89
CA LEU A 45 29.92 -27.15 9.02
C LEU A 45 29.85 -26.07 10.12
N GLU A 46 29.81 -24.82 9.68
CA GLU A 46 29.37 -23.70 10.49
C GLU A 46 27.89 -23.93 10.75
N THR A 47 27.53 -24.23 11.99
CA THR A 47 26.14 -24.49 12.42
C THR A 47 25.62 -23.37 13.33
N VAL A 48 26.30 -22.24 13.34
CA VAL A 48 25.91 -21.07 14.12
C VAL A 48 25.01 -20.23 13.22
N SER A 49 23.77 -20.04 13.64
CA SER A 49 22.88 -19.10 12.95
C SER A 49 23.37 -17.67 13.14
N PRO A 50 23.34 -16.82 12.10
CA PRO A 50 23.58 -15.39 12.26
C PRO A 50 22.55 -14.78 13.22
N VAL A 51 22.98 -13.75 13.94
CA VAL A 51 22.20 -13.01 14.93
C VAL A 51 22.25 -11.52 14.61
N LEU A 52 21.11 -10.82 14.68
CA LEU A 52 21.10 -9.36 14.61
C LEU A 52 21.65 -8.80 15.93
N GLN A 53 22.91 -8.34 15.92
CA GLN A 53 23.60 -7.90 17.13
C GLN A 53 23.18 -6.51 17.58
N SER A 54 23.04 -5.57 16.64
CA SER A 54 22.60 -4.21 16.94
C SER A 54 21.98 -3.51 15.74
N ALA A 55 21.20 -2.49 16.03
CA ALA A 55 20.72 -1.50 15.08
C ALA A 55 21.02 -0.09 15.61
N GLU A 56 21.26 0.87 14.73
CA GLU A 56 21.46 2.28 15.07
C GLU A 56 20.88 3.15 13.95
N ALA A 57 20.13 4.20 14.30
CA ALA A 57 19.68 5.17 13.31
C ALA A 57 20.88 5.99 12.80
N VAL A 58 21.01 6.10 11.48
CA VAL A 58 22.07 6.86 10.79
C VAL A 58 21.55 8.22 10.32
N SER A 59 20.26 8.27 9.99
CA SER A 59 19.51 9.48 9.62
C SER A 59 18.05 9.32 10.05
N ASP A 60 17.23 10.28 9.69
CA ASP A 60 15.77 10.26 9.81
C ASP A 60 15.09 9.15 8.98
N LYS A 61 15.81 8.56 8.00
CA LYS A 61 15.32 7.55 7.04
C LYS A 61 16.30 6.41 6.76
N SER A 62 17.39 6.29 7.54
CA SER A 62 18.43 5.27 7.34
C SER A 62 18.79 4.61 8.67
N VAL A 63 18.91 3.28 8.68
CA VAL A 63 19.27 2.46 9.85
C VAL A 63 20.46 1.58 9.52
N ALA A 64 21.52 1.65 10.31
CA ALA A 64 22.61 0.68 10.27
C ALA A 64 22.23 -0.56 11.08
N ALA A 65 22.48 -1.75 10.54
CA ALA A 65 22.26 -3.03 11.19
C ALA A 65 23.54 -3.89 11.11
N THR A 66 23.95 -4.48 12.23
CA THR A 66 25.15 -5.34 12.31
C THR A 66 24.78 -6.75 12.77
N PHE A 67 25.47 -7.74 12.18
CA PHE A 67 25.23 -9.16 12.43
C PHE A 67 26.42 -9.81 13.14
N SER A 68 26.21 -11.00 13.70
CA SER A 68 27.29 -11.79 14.34
C SER A 68 28.40 -12.23 13.38
N GLU A 69 28.08 -12.26 12.10
CA GLU A 69 28.90 -12.81 11.02
C GLU A 69 28.41 -12.33 9.64
N ALA A 70 29.06 -12.78 8.59
CA ALA A 70 28.80 -12.40 7.21
C ALA A 70 27.55 -13.10 6.62
N LEU A 71 26.55 -12.30 6.26
CA LEU A 71 25.39 -12.74 5.48
C LEU A 71 25.75 -13.01 4.00
N LEU A 72 24.87 -13.74 3.30
CA LEU A 72 24.93 -13.88 1.84
C LEU A 72 25.01 -12.52 1.14
N ALA A 73 25.61 -12.52 -0.05
CA ALA A 73 25.85 -11.31 -0.84
C ALA A 73 24.56 -10.48 -1.06
N PRO A 74 24.64 -9.13 -1.23
CA PRO A 74 23.50 -8.20 -1.10
C PRO A 74 22.24 -8.46 -1.95
N GLY A 75 22.28 -9.37 -2.93
CA GLY A 75 21.09 -9.82 -3.68
C GLY A 75 20.23 -10.88 -2.97
N ALA A 76 20.72 -11.50 -1.89
CA ALA A 76 19.97 -12.46 -1.07
C ALA A 76 19.27 -11.80 0.14
N THR A 77 19.73 -10.62 0.54
CA THR A 77 19.24 -9.84 1.68
C THR A 77 18.34 -8.71 1.16
N THR A 78 17.12 -9.04 0.73
CA THR A 78 16.20 -8.03 0.16
C THR A 78 15.61 -7.13 1.24
N ALA A 79 15.11 -5.95 0.88
CA ALA A 79 14.52 -5.03 1.84
C ALA A 79 13.29 -5.63 2.57
N ALA A 80 12.59 -6.59 1.95
CA ALA A 80 11.49 -7.34 2.54
C ALA A 80 11.90 -8.28 3.70
N ASN A 81 13.20 -8.58 3.84
CA ASN A 81 13.73 -9.37 4.97
C ASN A 81 13.76 -8.57 6.28
N TYR A 82 13.52 -7.25 6.23
CA TYR A 82 13.62 -6.34 7.37
C TYR A 82 12.27 -5.67 7.65
N THR A 83 11.97 -5.48 8.93
CA THR A 83 10.76 -4.78 9.38
C THR A 83 11.06 -3.89 10.58
N VAL A 84 10.66 -2.63 10.51
CA VAL A 84 10.76 -1.66 11.61
C VAL A 84 9.40 -1.51 12.31
N SER A 85 9.39 -1.42 13.63
CA SER A 85 8.15 -1.38 14.42
C SER A 85 8.30 -0.61 15.75
N GLY A 86 7.17 -0.17 16.31
CA GLY A 86 7.09 0.63 17.54
C GLY A 86 6.76 2.11 17.27
N GLU A 87 6.41 2.87 18.32
CA GLU A 87 6.06 4.30 18.19
C GLU A 87 7.21 5.17 17.64
N GLY A 88 8.46 4.74 17.81
CA GLY A 88 9.64 5.41 17.25
C GLY A 88 9.74 5.37 15.71
N ALA A 89 9.00 4.48 15.04
CA ALA A 89 8.96 4.42 13.58
C ALA A 89 8.32 5.66 12.93
N GLY A 90 7.51 6.44 13.67
CA GLY A 90 6.92 7.68 13.19
C GLY A 90 6.01 7.47 11.99
N THR A 91 6.45 7.90 10.80
CA THR A 91 5.78 7.67 9.52
C THR A 91 6.55 6.78 8.55
N LEU A 92 7.66 6.17 8.96
CA LEU A 92 8.37 5.17 8.14
C LEU A 92 7.44 4.03 7.74
N ASP A 93 7.57 3.60 6.48
CA ASP A 93 6.99 2.34 6.03
C ASP A 93 7.56 1.16 6.84
N ALA A 94 6.77 0.12 7.06
CA ALA A 94 7.17 -1.00 7.91
C ALA A 94 8.42 -1.74 7.39
N SER A 95 8.71 -1.70 6.09
CA SER A 95 9.93 -2.27 5.50
C SER A 95 10.73 -1.19 4.77
N PRO A 96 12.08 -1.27 4.74
CA PRO A 96 12.91 -0.36 3.98
C PRO A 96 12.65 -0.44 2.48
N SER A 97 13.04 0.61 1.78
CA SER A 97 12.96 0.70 0.31
C SER A 97 14.22 0.16 -0.37
N GLY A 98 15.34 0.09 0.35
CA GLY A 98 16.59 -0.52 -0.11
C GLY A 98 17.49 -0.96 1.05
N ALA A 99 18.45 -1.82 0.72
CA ALA A 99 19.53 -2.23 1.61
C ALA A 99 20.87 -2.12 0.86
N ALA A 100 21.86 -1.46 1.46
CA ALA A 100 23.18 -1.24 0.87
C ALA A 100 24.27 -1.43 1.92
N GLY A 101 25.35 -2.16 1.61
CA GLY A 101 26.40 -2.41 2.58
C GLY A 101 27.30 -3.60 2.24
N GLY A 102 28.06 -4.04 3.24
CA GLY A 102 28.85 -5.27 3.22
C GLY A 102 28.12 -6.41 3.94
N PRO A 103 28.61 -7.66 3.84
CA PRO A 103 27.88 -8.82 4.35
C PRO A 103 27.71 -8.85 5.88
N GLU A 104 28.55 -8.15 6.65
CA GLU A 104 28.46 -8.09 8.13
C GLU A 104 27.68 -6.85 8.65
N ALA A 105 27.51 -5.83 7.80
CA ALA A 105 26.95 -4.54 8.17
C ALA A 105 26.22 -3.86 7.00
N PHE A 106 24.93 -3.60 7.21
CA PHE A 106 24.01 -3.06 6.21
C PHE A 106 23.48 -1.70 6.65
N THR A 107 23.32 -0.78 5.70
CA THR A 107 22.45 0.39 5.83
C THR A 107 21.13 0.07 5.13
N LEU A 108 20.03 0.24 5.84
CA LEU A 108 18.67 0.11 5.36
C LEU A 108 18.12 1.52 5.13
N ASP A 109 17.62 1.81 3.93
CA ASP A 109 17.19 3.13 3.52
C ASP A 109 15.70 3.15 3.14
N TRP A 110 15.00 4.21 3.53
CA TRP A 110 13.59 4.45 3.22
C TRP A 110 13.42 5.64 2.28
N THR A 111 12.66 5.46 1.19
CA THR A 111 12.32 6.56 0.26
C THR A 111 11.16 7.43 0.74
N ALA A 112 10.38 6.95 1.72
CA ALA A 112 9.20 7.61 2.26
C ALA A 112 9.11 7.44 3.78
N GLY A 113 8.37 8.35 4.43
CA GLY A 113 8.24 8.39 5.89
C GLY A 113 9.44 9.02 6.60
N GLU A 114 9.39 9.03 7.93
CA GLU A 114 10.40 9.61 8.82
C GLU A 114 10.29 9.05 10.24
N MET A 115 11.44 8.82 10.90
CA MET A 115 11.51 8.39 12.31
C MET A 115 11.00 9.46 13.29
N ARG A 116 10.66 9.01 14.50
CA ARG A 116 10.46 9.90 15.65
C ARG A 116 11.72 10.01 16.50
N ASN A 117 12.20 11.23 16.71
CA ASN A 117 13.45 11.56 17.38
C ASN A 117 13.44 11.16 18.87
N GLY A 118 14.42 10.36 19.29
CA GLY A 118 14.61 9.95 20.68
C GLY A 118 13.45 9.10 21.24
N VAL A 119 12.77 8.35 20.37
CA VAL A 119 11.76 7.36 20.75
C VAL A 119 12.20 5.99 20.25
N SER A 120 12.11 5.00 21.13
CA SER A 120 12.56 3.64 20.87
C SER A 120 11.74 2.91 19.80
N LEU A 121 12.42 2.16 18.95
CA LEU A 121 11.87 1.32 17.89
C LEU A 121 12.69 0.03 17.74
N ALA A 122 12.06 -1.00 17.19
CA ALA A 122 12.65 -2.32 17.00
C ALA A 122 12.80 -2.63 15.50
N LEU A 123 14.04 -2.90 15.07
CA LEU A 123 14.33 -3.54 13.79
C LEU A 123 14.26 -5.04 13.98
N THR A 124 13.44 -5.72 13.18
CA THR A 124 13.35 -7.18 13.10
C THR A 124 13.86 -7.63 11.73
N ALA A 125 14.63 -8.71 11.70
CA ALA A 125 15.13 -9.36 10.50
C ALA A 125 14.53 -10.78 10.38
N SER A 126 14.34 -11.27 9.15
CA SER A 126 13.81 -12.61 8.91
C SER A 126 14.23 -13.15 7.53
N GLY A 127 14.34 -14.47 7.38
CA GLY A 127 14.70 -15.10 6.10
C GLY A 127 16.13 -14.79 5.59
N LEU A 128 16.96 -14.14 6.39
CA LEU A 128 18.38 -13.91 6.10
C LEU A 128 19.19 -15.19 6.35
N GLN A 129 20.26 -15.39 5.59
CA GLN A 129 21.19 -16.52 5.75
C GLN A 129 22.65 -16.04 5.73
N ASP A 130 23.52 -16.74 6.45
CA ASP A 130 24.99 -16.58 6.36
C ASP A 130 25.55 -17.15 5.04
N THR A 131 26.85 -16.92 4.78
CA THR A 131 27.51 -17.41 3.55
C THR A 131 27.57 -18.95 3.39
N VAL A 132 27.21 -19.72 4.42
CA VAL A 132 27.19 -21.19 4.44
C VAL A 132 25.74 -21.74 4.31
N GLY A 133 24.73 -20.90 4.59
CA GLY A 133 23.31 -21.17 4.40
C GLY A 133 22.48 -21.24 5.69
N ASN A 134 23.04 -20.98 6.87
CA ASN A 134 22.23 -21.04 8.11
C ASN A 134 21.30 -19.83 8.19
N LEU A 135 20.02 -20.08 8.49
CA LEU A 135 19.02 -19.04 8.70
C LEU A 135 19.30 -18.25 10.00
N ILE A 136 18.98 -16.96 9.97
CA ILE A 136 19.04 -16.07 11.15
C ILE A 136 18.25 -16.63 12.34
N HIS A 137 18.84 -16.57 13.53
CA HIS A 137 18.31 -17.22 14.72
C HIS A 137 16.93 -16.66 15.14
N PRO A 138 15.85 -17.47 15.19
CA PRO A 138 14.48 -16.96 15.38
C PRO A 138 14.23 -16.18 16.67
N ALA A 139 14.95 -16.48 17.76
CA ALA A 139 14.78 -15.79 19.04
C ALA A 139 15.74 -14.60 19.25
N ALA A 140 16.60 -14.28 18.27
CA ALA A 140 17.60 -13.21 18.35
C ALA A 140 17.64 -12.39 17.04
N ASN A 141 16.46 -12.23 16.43
CA ASN A 141 16.29 -11.60 15.13
C ASN A 141 15.85 -10.12 15.22
N ALA A 142 15.80 -9.55 16.42
CA ALA A 142 15.34 -8.18 16.65
C ALA A 142 16.33 -7.38 17.53
N ALA A 143 16.56 -6.11 17.17
CA ALA A 143 17.37 -5.16 17.93
C ALA A 143 16.62 -3.83 18.11
N SER A 144 16.75 -3.24 19.30
CA SER A 144 16.11 -1.96 19.65
C SER A 144 17.10 -0.80 19.56
N PHE A 145 16.63 0.34 19.05
CA PHE A 145 17.40 1.56 18.87
C PHE A 145 16.49 2.79 19.01
N GLU A 146 17.08 3.98 19.09
CA GLU A 146 16.34 5.25 19.18
C GLU A 146 16.31 5.94 17.80
N GLY A 147 15.16 6.53 17.44
CA GLY A 147 14.99 7.18 16.14
C GLY A 147 15.66 8.55 16.04
N LEU A 148 16.01 8.97 14.83
CA LEU A 148 16.65 10.27 14.54
C LEU A 148 15.80 11.17 13.63
N GLY A 149 14.54 11.40 14.01
CA GLY A 149 13.67 12.35 13.30
C GLY A 149 14.18 13.79 13.32
N THR A 150 13.86 14.55 12.27
CA THR A 150 14.01 16.00 12.25
C THR A 150 12.81 16.66 12.94
N ALA A 151 12.89 17.95 13.29
CA ALA A 151 11.78 18.65 13.92
C ALA A 151 11.35 19.82 13.03
N PRO A 152 10.04 20.10 12.92
CA PRO A 152 9.53 21.11 12.00
C PRO A 152 10.05 22.51 12.35
N VAL A 153 10.65 23.16 11.36
CA VAL A 153 11.29 24.48 11.50
C VAL A 153 10.31 25.56 11.08
N PHE A 154 9.98 26.45 12.02
CA PHE A 154 9.16 27.64 11.77
C PHE A 154 10.05 28.81 11.37
N SER A 155 9.74 29.46 10.24
CA SER A 155 10.55 30.53 9.66
C SER A 155 9.69 31.63 9.03
N GLY A 156 10.30 32.78 8.68
CA GLY A 156 9.61 33.85 7.95
C GLY A 156 8.49 34.55 8.74
N VAL A 157 8.60 34.61 10.07
CA VAL A 157 7.59 35.26 10.93
C VAL A 157 7.45 36.73 10.56
N THR A 158 6.25 37.13 10.15
CA THR A 158 5.89 38.50 9.79
C THR A 158 4.54 38.87 10.37
N VAL A 159 4.43 40.08 10.92
CA VAL A 159 3.16 40.59 11.48
C VAL A 159 2.74 41.86 10.76
N LEU A 160 1.46 41.91 10.36
CA LEU A 160 0.88 43.02 9.63
C LEU A 160 -0.38 43.55 10.34
N PRO A 161 -0.41 44.82 10.77
CA PRO A 161 0.73 45.75 10.86
C PRO A 161 1.76 45.34 11.94
N PRO A 162 3.05 45.71 11.79
CA PRO A 162 4.11 45.37 12.75
C PRO A 162 4.06 46.21 14.04
N GLN A 163 3.22 47.24 14.10
CA GLN A 163 2.89 47.99 15.31
C GLN A 163 1.37 48.00 15.49
N ALA A 164 0.89 47.71 16.70
CA ALA A 164 -0.54 47.69 16.99
C ALA A 164 -0.88 48.09 18.44
N TRP A 165 -2.10 48.59 18.65
CA TRP A 165 -2.63 48.93 19.97
C TRP A 165 -3.84 48.07 20.35
N ALA A 166 -4.24 48.11 21.63
CA ALA A 166 -5.36 47.31 22.14
C ALA A 166 -6.65 47.42 21.30
N ARG A 167 -7.23 46.24 20.98
CA ARG A 167 -8.38 45.96 20.09
C ARG A 167 -8.11 46.05 18.58
N GLN A 168 -6.88 46.33 18.16
CA GLN A 168 -6.52 46.24 16.75
C GLN A 168 -6.24 44.76 16.38
N PRO A 169 -6.80 44.25 15.26
CA PRO A 169 -6.40 42.97 14.72
C PRO A 169 -5.05 43.09 14.02
N VAL A 170 -4.20 42.08 14.21
CA VAL A 170 -2.94 41.88 13.49
C VAL A 170 -2.96 40.50 12.85
N VAL A 171 -2.33 40.38 11.68
CA VAL A 171 -2.18 39.12 10.95
C VAL A 171 -0.75 38.64 11.13
N VAL A 172 -0.58 37.45 11.72
CA VAL A 172 0.71 36.75 11.85
C VAL A 172 0.82 35.77 10.68
N LYS A 173 1.95 35.79 9.97
CA LYS A 173 2.29 34.84 8.90
C LYS A 173 3.65 34.23 9.14
N PHE A 174 3.81 32.96 8.79
CA PHE A 174 5.07 32.22 8.84
C PHE A 174 5.00 30.99 7.93
N SER A 175 6.16 30.43 7.61
CA SER A 175 6.33 29.19 6.85
C SER A 175 6.84 28.08 7.77
N VAL A 176 6.40 26.85 7.55
CA VAL A 176 6.96 25.64 8.19
C VAL A 176 7.74 24.84 7.15
N SER A 177 8.82 24.15 7.55
CA SER A 177 9.64 23.30 6.67
C SER A 177 8.84 22.19 5.96
N GLU A 178 7.71 21.80 6.54
CA GLU A 178 6.98 20.58 6.23
C GLU A 178 5.54 20.61 6.77
N LYS A 179 4.82 19.52 6.56
CA LYS A 179 3.42 19.37 6.98
C LYS A 179 3.30 18.92 8.43
N LEU A 180 2.46 19.62 9.19
CA LEU A 180 2.13 19.28 10.58
C LEU A 180 0.91 18.34 10.69
N LYS A 181 0.78 17.62 11.82
CA LYS A 181 -0.42 16.82 12.16
C LYS A 181 -1.71 17.63 12.26
N GLY A 182 -1.60 18.93 12.48
CA GLY A 182 -2.70 19.87 12.59
C GLY A 182 -2.21 21.31 12.63
N ALA A 183 -3.14 22.26 12.67
CA ALA A 183 -2.80 23.68 12.71
C ALA A 183 -1.90 24.00 13.92
N PRO A 184 -0.76 24.69 13.73
CA PRO A 184 0.19 24.97 14.80
C PRO A 184 -0.42 25.83 15.92
N LYS A 185 0.12 25.67 17.13
CA LYS A 185 -0.22 26.53 18.27
C LYS A 185 0.57 27.83 18.16
N VAL A 186 -0.15 28.95 18.07
CA VAL A 186 0.41 30.30 17.97
C VAL A 186 -0.02 31.12 19.19
N LEU A 187 0.93 31.48 20.04
CA LEU A 187 0.71 32.38 21.18
C LEU A 187 1.35 33.74 20.91
N VAL A 188 0.66 34.82 21.29
CA VAL A 188 1.22 36.17 21.36
C VAL A 188 1.08 36.61 22.82
N ASN A 189 2.18 36.78 23.55
CA ASN A 189 2.19 37.03 25.00
C ASN A 189 1.23 36.07 25.75
N ASP A 190 1.52 34.76 25.71
CA ASP A 190 0.73 33.65 26.25
C ASP A 190 -0.71 33.50 25.69
N SER A 191 -1.13 34.35 24.75
CA SER A 191 -2.51 34.38 24.25
C SER A 191 -2.65 33.74 22.87
N MET A 192 -3.48 32.71 22.77
CA MET A 192 -3.83 32.05 21.49
C MET A 192 -4.30 33.05 20.42
N ALA A 193 -3.66 33.00 19.26
CA ALA A 193 -4.15 33.58 18.02
C ALA A 193 -5.17 32.64 17.34
N THR A 194 -6.02 33.19 16.48
CA THR A 194 -7.03 32.44 15.72
C THR A 194 -6.47 32.03 14.37
N TYR A 195 -6.46 30.72 14.07
CA TYR A 195 -6.11 30.19 12.75
C TYR A 195 -7.07 30.72 11.67
N ILE A 196 -6.54 31.15 10.53
CA ILE A 196 -7.33 31.54 9.35
C ILE A 196 -7.19 30.49 8.25
N SER A 197 -5.96 30.21 7.81
CA SER A 197 -5.69 29.36 6.64
C SER A 197 -4.24 28.86 6.60
N GLU A 198 -4.05 27.76 5.88
CA GLU A 198 -2.79 27.20 5.40
C GLU A 198 -2.85 27.18 3.86
N ASP A 199 -1.75 27.45 3.17
CA ASP A 199 -1.63 27.26 1.72
C ASP A 199 -0.91 25.94 1.35
N ALA A 200 -0.83 25.63 0.06
CA ALA A 200 -0.20 24.39 -0.42
C ALA A 200 1.33 24.29 -0.15
N TYR A 201 1.95 25.33 0.41
CA TYR A 201 3.38 25.41 0.71
C TYR A 201 3.64 25.54 2.22
N HIS A 202 2.67 25.17 3.06
CA HIS A 202 2.74 25.26 4.53
C HIS A 202 3.03 26.69 5.05
N ASN A 203 2.54 27.70 4.33
CA ASN A 203 2.47 29.06 4.86
C ASN A 203 1.16 29.22 5.65
N TYR A 204 1.31 29.56 6.93
CA TYR A 204 0.22 29.70 7.87
C TYR A 204 -0.17 31.17 8.05
N ILE A 205 -1.47 31.42 8.17
CA ILE A 205 -2.03 32.75 8.45
C ILE A 205 -2.90 32.66 9.70
N TYR A 206 -2.57 33.49 10.69
CA TYR A 206 -3.30 33.62 11.96
C TYR A 206 -3.71 35.08 12.18
N GLN A 207 -4.84 35.30 12.86
CA GLN A 207 -5.26 36.61 13.35
C GLN A 207 -5.16 36.65 14.87
N TYR A 208 -4.42 37.62 15.39
CA TYR A 208 -4.44 38.00 16.80
C TYR A 208 -5.16 39.34 16.96
N THR A 209 -5.86 39.56 18.08
CA THR A 209 -6.43 40.87 18.41
C THR A 209 -5.84 41.32 19.73
N VAL A 210 -5.02 42.37 19.69
CA VAL A 210 -4.27 42.86 20.86
C VAL A 210 -5.23 43.12 22.02
N LYS A 211 -5.02 42.46 23.16
CA LYS A 211 -5.91 42.58 24.31
C LYS A 211 -5.57 43.84 25.10
N ARG A 212 -6.53 44.28 25.91
CA ARG A 212 -6.37 45.47 26.78
C ARG A 212 -5.41 45.26 27.96
N GLY A 213 -4.95 44.02 28.17
CA GLY A 213 -3.99 43.64 29.20
C GLY A 213 -2.62 43.25 28.66
N ASP A 214 -2.40 43.29 27.34
CA ASP A 214 -1.09 43.01 26.76
C ASP A 214 -0.15 44.19 27.11
N VAL A 215 1.08 43.86 27.53
CA VAL A 215 2.05 44.85 28.00
C VAL A 215 2.61 45.64 26.82
N PRO A 216 2.70 46.98 26.89
CA PRO A 216 3.36 47.76 25.85
C PRO A 216 4.86 47.45 25.74
N GLY A 217 5.34 47.25 24.52
CA GLY A 217 6.70 46.77 24.20
C GLY A 217 6.67 45.74 23.08
N MET A 218 7.80 45.09 22.80
CA MET A 218 7.84 43.96 21.87
C MET A 218 7.03 42.78 22.45
N ALA A 219 6.23 42.15 21.60
CA ALA A 219 5.46 40.97 21.97
C ALA A 219 6.22 39.69 21.63
N THR A 220 6.19 38.71 22.54
CA THR A 220 6.70 37.36 22.31
C THR A 220 5.69 36.55 21.52
N ILE A 221 6.10 36.04 20.36
CA ILE A 221 5.31 35.16 19.50
C ILE A 221 5.89 33.75 19.58
N GLU A 222 5.20 32.84 20.29
CA GLU A 222 5.59 31.43 20.35
C GLU A 222 4.82 30.62 19.31
N LEU A 223 5.56 29.87 18.49
CA LEU A 223 5.05 28.93 17.49
C LEU A 223 5.43 27.52 17.93
N SER A 224 4.48 26.59 17.91
CA SER A 224 4.75 25.17 18.22
C SER A 224 3.82 24.22 17.49
N GLY A 225 4.32 23.03 17.15
CA GLY A 225 3.57 21.99 16.44
C GLY A 225 4.33 20.69 16.34
N GLU A 226 3.64 19.61 15.94
CA GLU A 226 4.25 18.32 15.60
C GLU A 226 4.12 18.07 14.10
N ASP A 227 5.19 17.57 13.48
CA ASP A 227 5.16 17.00 12.13
C ASP A 227 4.31 15.71 12.10
N LEU A 228 4.21 15.08 10.93
CA LEU A 228 3.47 13.83 10.77
C LEU A 228 4.05 12.65 11.57
N ALA A 229 5.38 12.60 11.80
CA ALA A 229 6.05 11.57 12.60
C ALA A 229 5.86 11.76 14.13
N GLY A 230 5.52 12.95 14.58
CA GLY A 230 5.39 13.33 16.00
C GLY A 230 6.63 13.96 16.63
N ASN A 231 7.51 14.57 15.82
CA ASN A 231 8.61 15.37 16.33
C ASN A 231 8.11 16.79 16.64
N PRO A 232 8.33 17.30 17.87
CA PRO A 232 7.86 18.62 18.27
C PRO A 232 8.84 19.72 17.82
N GLY A 233 8.36 20.66 17.00
CA GLY A 233 9.05 21.90 16.67
C GLY A 233 8.55 23.06 17.52
N ILE A 234 9.46 23.97 17.90
CA ILE A 234 9.15 25.22 18.62
C ILE A 234 10.01 26.35 18.04
N SER A 235 9.44 27.54 17.89
CA SER A 235 10.15 28.78 17.56
C SER A 235 9.56 29.95 18.33
N VAL A 236 10.39 30.97 18.60
CA VAL A 236 10.00 32.18 19.33
C VAL A 236 10.52 33.40 18.58
N ASP A 237 9.63 34.36 18.30
CA ASP A 237 9.96 35.65 17.69
C ASP A 237 9.52 36.79 18.62
N ASP A 238 10.51 37.56 19.11
CA ASP A 238 10.33 38.74 19.96
C ASP A 238 10.51 40.07 19.18
N ALA A 239 10.45 40.03 17.84
CA ALA A 239 10.87 41.11 16.96
C ALA A 239 9.79 41.60 15.97
N ALA A 240 8.84 40.74 15.61
CA ALA A 240 7.91 41.00 14.52
C ALA A 240 6.71 41.91 14.89
N LEU A 241 6.38 42.07 16.17
CA LEU A 241 5.26 42.89 16.65
C LEU A 241 5.63 43.76 17.86
N GLU A 242 5.48 45.08 17.71
CA GLU A 242 5.52 46.04 18.82
C GLU A 242 4.09 46.42 19.25
N ILE A 243 3.75 46.17 20.51
CA ILE A 243 2.50 46.62 21.12
C ILE A 243 2.70 48.04 21.65
N ILE A 244 2.09 49.01 20.99
CA ILE A 244 2.20 50.42 21.35
C ILE A 244 1.00 50.90 22.16
N THR A 245 1.23 51.86 23.06
CA THR A 245 0.13 52.59 23.70
C THR A 245 -0.59 53.44 22.64
N ASN A 246 -1.93 53.41 22.62
CA ASN A 246 -2.76 54.09 21.62
C ASN A 246 -2.30 55.56 21.42
N PRO A 247 -1.83 55.95 20.21
CA PRO A 247 -1.21 57.26 20.00
C PRO A 247 -2.09 58.48 20.23
N GLN A 248 -3.44 58.38 20.17
CA GLN A 248 -4.33 59.52 20.41
C GLN A 248 -5.62 59.18 21.18
N GLY A 249 -5.92 59.99 22.19
CA GLY A 249 -7.18 59.96 22.92
C GLY A 249 -8.29 60.67 22.15
N MET A 250 -9.10 59.93 21.40
CA MET A 250 -10.37 60.41 20.84
C MET A 250 -11.53 59.48 21.28
N PRO A 251 -12.72 60.03 21.60
CA PRO A 251 -13.80 59.27 22.26
C PRO A 251 -14.69 58.48 21.27
N LEU A 252 -15.35 57.45 21.80
CA LEU A 252 -16.51 56.80 21.17
C LEU A 252 -17.59 57.83 20.81
N TYR A 253 -18.30 57.67 19.67
CA TYR A 253 -19.76 57.42 19.61
C TYR A 253 -20.28 57.24 18.15
N TRP A 254 -20.58 55.97 17.82
CA TRP A 254 -21.67 55.45 16.95
C TRP A 254 -21.64 55.48 15.41
N LEU A 255 -22.21 54.38 14.86
CA LEU A 255 -22.28 53.96 13.45
C LEU A 255 -23.55 54.46 12.74
N PRO A 256 -23.71 54.12 11.44
CA PRO A 256 -24.73 53.11 11.13
C PRO A 256 -24.21 51.90 10.34
N VAL A 257 -24.76 50.72 10.64
CA VAL A 257 -24.61 49.50 9.84
C VAL A 257 -25.75 49.41 8.83
N ALA A 258 -25.45 49.17 7.55
CA ALA A 258 -26.34 48.47 6.62
C ALA A 258 -25.60 48.05 5.34
N LEU A 259 -25.42 46.74 5.16
CA LEU A 259 -25.56 46.07 3.86
C LEU A 259 -25.67 44.56 4.08
N THR A 260 -26.92 44.08 4.11
CA THR A 260 -27.26 42.65 4.00
C THR A 260 -28.08 42.46 2.73
N LEU A 261 -27.69 41.50 1.90
CA LEU A 261 -28.61 40.87 0.94
C LEU A 261 -29.73 40.17 1.75
N PRO A 262 -31.00 40.15 1.28
CA PRO A 262 -31.38 39.04 0.42
C PRO A 262 -32.53 39.28 -0.61
N ALA A 263 -32.61 38.33 -1.55
CA ALA A 263 -33.81 37.74 -2.17
C ALA A 263 -34.77 38.56 -3.08
N ALA A 264 -34.84 38.07 -4.33
CA ALA A 264 -36.03 37.70 -5.11
C ALA A 264 -37.18 38.71 -5.37
N GLY A 265 -37.52 38.80 -6.67
CA GLY A 265 -38.91 38.61 -7.10
C GLY A 265 -39.79 39.86 -7.24
N MET A 266 -40.40 39.98 -8.42
CA MET A 266 -41.49 40.89 -8.79
C MET A 266 -42.40 41.38 -7.65
N LEU A 267 -42.73 42.68 -7.68
CA LEU A 267 -44.11 43.07 -7.36
C LEU A 267 -44.67 44.14 -8.32
N LEU A 268 -45.52 43.67 -9.24
CA LEU A 268 -46.60 44.49 -9.76
C LEU A 268 -47.55 44.81 -8.62
N LEU A 269 -47.71 46.09 -8.27
CA LEU A 269 -49.04 46.73 -8.24
C LEU A 269 -48.95 48.26 -8.17
N ARG A 270 -49.30 48.89 -9.31
CA ARG A 270 -49.81 50.27 -9.49
C ARG A 270 -49.14 51.47 -8.75
N ARG A 271 -48.57 52.32 -9.64
CA ARG A 271 -48.72 53.80 -9.73
C ARG A 271 -47.98 54.72 -8.75
N ARG A 272 -47.07 55.50 -9.39
CA ARG A 272 -46.88 56.98 -9.28
C ARG A 272 -46.42 57.53 -7.90
N ARG A 273 -45.56 58.56 -7.81
CA ARG A 273 -45.18 59.60 -8.80
C ARG A 273 -43.92 60.35 -8.32
N ASP A 274 -43.14 60.91 -9.27
CA ASP A 274 -42.37 62.17 -9.16
C ASP A 274 -41.25 62.29 -8.08
N SER A 275 -40.12 63.01 -8.27
CA SER A 275 -39.46 63.61 -9.45
C SER A 275 -38.11 64.26 -9.04
N ARG A 276 -37.08 64.28 -9.92
CA ARG A 276 -35.95 65.29 -9.96
C ARG A 276 -34.94 65.23 -8.76
N ARG A 277 -33.75 65.89 -8.67
CA ARG A 277 -32.69 66.60 -9.51
C ARG A 277 -31.57 67.05 -8.52
N ILE A 278 -30.31 67.44 -8.81
CA ILE A 278 -29.40 67.49 -10.00
C ILE A 278 -27.93 67.58 -9.49
N ALA A 279 -26.92 67.05 -10.23
CA ALA A 279 -25.47 67.33 -10.11
C ALA A 279 -24.74 67.08 -8.75
N GLY A 280 -23.42 66.84 -8.68
CA GLY A 280 -22.38 66.71 -9.71
C GLY A 280 -21.07 67.41 -9.30
N SER A 281 -20.00 67.23 -10.09
CA SER A 281 -18.72 67.98 -9.97
C SER A 281 -17.84 67.58 -8.75
N LYS A 282 -16.50 67.65 -8.74
CA LYS A 282 -15.50 68.29 -9.64
C LYS A 282 -14.08 67.82 -9.24
N LYS A 283 -13.16 67.73 -10.22
CA LYS A 283 -11.71 68.07 -10.14
C LYS A 283 -10.80 67.23 -9.21
N ARG A 284 -9.47 67.15 -9.38
CA ARG A 284 -8.46 67.41 -10.45
C ARG A 284 -7.09 66.94 -9.88
N VAL A 285 -6.03 67.04 -10.70
CA VAL A 285 -4.60 67.34 -10.37
C VAL A 285 -3.68 66.10 -10.37
N LEU A 286 -2.47 66.06 -10.97
CA LEU A 286 -1.76 66.89 -12.00
C LEU A 286 -0.38 66.25 -12.34
N PHE A 287 0.29 66.70 -13.41
CA PHE A 287 1.70 66.45 -13.85
C PHE A 287 2.03 65.04 -14.42
N LEU A 288 2.54 64.83 -15.65
CA LEU A 288 3.71 65.37 -16.41
C LEU A 288 5.07 65.07 -15.74
N VAL A 289 6.19 64.70 -16.40
CA VAL A 289 6.67 64.71 -17.83
C VAL A 289 7.55 63.43 -18.02
N PHE A 290 7.96 62.94 -19.21
CA PHE A 290 9.06 63.48 -20.06
C PHE A 290 9.13 62.84 -21.45
N CYS A 291 9.69 63.58 -22.41
CA CYS A 291 9.72 63.28 -23.84
C CYS A 291 11.07 62.69 -24.33
N LEU A 292 11.07 62.13 -25.54
CA LEU A 292 12.21 62.20 -26.48
C LEU A 292 11.71 62.60 -27.88
N ALA A 293 12.57 63.25 -28.66
CA ALA A 293 12.29 63.85 -29.99
C ALA A 293 13.43 63.47 -30.97
N PRO A 294 13.56 64.03 -32.20
CA PRO A 294 12.62 64.76 -33.08
C PRO A 294 12.60 64.18 -34.53
N VAL A 295 11.92 64.83 -35.49
CA VAL A 295 12.44 65.18 -36.84
C VAL A 295 11.36 65.98 -37.62
N LEU A 296 11.78 67.04 -38.32
CA LEU A 296 10.94 67.84 -39.24
C LEU A 296 10.86 67.18 -40.61
N ALA A 297 9.71 67.30 -41.29
CA ALA A 297 9.57 67.99 -42.61
C ALA A 297 8.42 67.45 -43.48
N CYS A 298 7.21 67.98 -43.29
CA CYS A 298 6.28 68.25 -44.39
C CYS A 298 5.33 69.36 -43.95
N ALA A 299 5.26 70.45 -44.72
CA ALA A 299 4.29 71.50 -44.48
C ALA A 299 2.99 71.12 -45.19
N PRO A 300 1.86 70.89 -44.48
CA PRO A 300 0.57 70.96 -45.13
C PRO A 300 0.32 72.42 -45.53
N ALA A 301 -0.37 72.63 -46.65
CA ALA A 301 -0.83 73.97 -47.02
C ALA A 301 -1.78 74.47 -45.92
N PHE A 302 -1.48 75.63 -45.33
CA PHE A 302 -2.44 76.29 -44.46
C PHE A 302 -3.70 76.59 -45.26
N ALA A 303 -4.87 76.20 -44.74
CA ALA A 303 -6.14 76.61 -45.31
C ALA A 303 -6.17 78.14 -45.41
N GLN A 304 -6.48 78.68 -46.59
CA GLN A 304 -6.60 80.11 -46.79
C GLN A 304 -7.77 80.62 -45.94
N ALA A 305 -7.46 81.42 -44.92
CA ALA A 305 -8.48 82.13 -44.14
C ALA A 305 -9.34 82.98 -45.08
N PRO A 306 -10.66 83.11 -44.82
CA PRO A 306 -11.57 83.78 -45.75
C PRO A 306 -11.17 85.24 -45.95
N GLU A 307 -10.76 85.57 -47.18
CA GLU A 307 -10.24 86.89 -47.53
C GLU A 307 -11.32 87.71 -48.23
N VAL A 308 -11.72 88.83 -47.63
CA VAL A 308 -12.69 89.78 -48.19
C VAL A 308 -11.93 90.94 -48.83
N THR A 309 -12.17 91.18 -50.12
CA THR A 309 -11.49 92.19 -50.94
C THR A 309 -12.50 93.01 -51.76
N ASN A 310 -12.01 94.03 -52.48
CA ASN A 310 -12.81 94.86 -53.40
C ASN A 310 -14.11 95.45 -52.82
N VAL A 311 -14.14 95.71 -51.51
CA VAL A 311 -15.27 96.33 -50.81
C VAL A 311 -15.52 97.73 -51.35
N THR A 312 -16.68 97.95 -51.94
CA THR A 312 -17.16 99.25 -52.43
C THR A 312 -18.54 99.56 -51.86
N MET A 313 -18.84 100.84 -51.70
CA MET A 313 -20.06 101.35 -51.09
C MET A 313 -20.56 102.54 -51.91
N THR A 314 -21.74 102.44 -52.51
CA THR A 314 -22.28 103.45 -53.44
C THR A 314 -23.75 103.73 -53.19
N GLN A 315 -24.17 105.00 -53.31
CA GLN A 315 -25.57 105.37 -53.14
C GLN A 315 -26.42 104.80 -54.29
N SER A 316 -27.47 104.07 -53.94
CA SER A 316 -28.24 103.28 -54.91
C SER A 316 -29.01 104.19 -55.86
N PRO A 317 -28.83 104.06 -57.19
CA PRO A 317 -29.46 104.97 -58.16
C PRO A 317 -30.99 104.86 -58.21
N ASN A 318 -31.56 103.77 -57.68
CA ASN A 318 -33.00 103.50 -57.68
C ASN A 318 -33.64 103.56 -56.27
N GLY A 319 -32.90 104.02 -55.25
CA GLY A 319 -33.45 104.20 -53.91
C GLY A 319 -34.45 105.35 -53.88
N ALA A 320 -35.70 105.09 -53.45
CA ALA A 320 -36.70 106.14 -53.26
C ALA A 320 -36.17 107.18 -52.25
N LEU A 321 -35.95 108.42 -52.71
CA LEU A 321 -35.32 109.52 -51.96
C LEU A 321 -33.81 109.35 -51.66
N GLY A 322 -33.11 108.44 -52.34
CA GLY A 322 -31.65 108.29 -52.24
C GLY A 322 -31.13 107.66 -50.93
N THR A 323 -31.98 106.94 -50.19
CA THR A 323 -31.67 106.48 -48.81
C THR A 323 -30.95 105.14 -48.73
N LYS A 324 -30.90 104.40 -49.85
CA LYS A 324 -30.27 103.07 -49.92
C LYS A 324 -28.86 103.15 -50.45
N VAL A 325 -28.01 102.25 -49.97
CA VAL A 325 -26.62 102.10 -50.38
C VAL A 325 -26.39 100.65 -50.79
N ASP A 326 -25.78 100.51 -51.96
CA ASP A 326 -25.31 99.25 -52.51
C ASP A 326 -23.86 99.03 -52.09
N ILE A 327 -23.62 97.93 -51.37
CA ILE A 327 -22.33 97.46 -50.90
C ILE A 327 -21.96 96.25 -51.75
N TYR A 328 -20.85 96.33 -52.49
CA TYR A 328 -20.31 95.18 -53.21
C TYR A 328 -18.99 94.76 -52.58
N TYR A 329 -18.73 93.46 -52.54
CA TYR A 329 -17.46 92.89 -52.11
C TYR A 329 -17.15 91.61 -52.89
N ASP A 330 -15.87 91.28 -52.97
CA ASP A 330 -15.41 89.97 -53.41
C ASP A 330 -14.94 89.20 -52.18
N PHE A 331 -15.13 87.89 -52.13
CA PHE A 331 -14.40 87.10 -51.15
C PHE A 331 -14.00 85.72 -51.67
N THR A 332 -12.91 85.22 -51.11
CA THR A 332 -12.35 83.89 -51.38
C THR A 332 -12.26 83.10 -50.09
N ALA A 333 -12.89 81.93 -50.07
CA ALA A 333 -12.88 80.97 -48.97
C ALA A 333 -13.00 79.54 -49.55
N ASN A 334 -12.75 78.52 -48.74
CA ASN A 334 -12.86 77.11 -49.17
C ASN A 334 -14.30 76.55 -49.11
N ALA A 335 -15.21 77.26 -48.44
CA ALA A 335 -16.61 76.89 -48.23
C ALA A 335 -17.47 78.17 -48.11
N PRO A 336 -18.81 78.07 -48.09
CA PRO A 336 -19.67 79.20 -47.78
C PRO A 336 -19.43 79.77 -46.39
N CYS A 337 -19.51 81.09 -46.24
CA CYS A 337 -19.28 81.79 -44.97
C CYS A 337 -20.45 82.73 -44.63
N ASP A 338 -20.62 83.04 -43.35
CA ASP A 338 -21.45 84.17 -42.90
C ASP A 338 -20.61 85.46 -42.93
N VAL A 339 -21.25 86.57 -43.30
CA VAL A 339 -20.60 87.84 -43.61
C VAL A 339 -21.13 88.95 -42.71
N VAL A 340 -20.23 89.54 -41.92
CA VAL A 340 -20.53 90.55 -40.92
C VAL A 340 -20.18 91.94 -41.42
N LEU A 341 -21.13 92.87 -41.29
CA LEU A 341 -20.94 94.30 -41.58
C LEU A 341 -20.63 95.08 -40.31
N PHE A 342 -19.62 95.94 -40.39
CA PHE A 342 -19.30 96.92 -39.36
C PHE A 342 -19.25 98.33 -39.97
N LEU A 343 -19.79 99.33 -39.26
CA LEU A 343 -19.94 100.71 -39.73
C LEU A 343 -19.19 101.71 -38.85
N SER A 344 -18.53 102.68 -39.50
CA SER A 344 -18.00 103.92 -38.92
C SER A 344 -18.70 105.11 -39.59
N LYS A 345 -18.99 106.17 -38.83
CA LYS A 345 -19.76 107.34 -39.33
C LYS A 345 -18.88 108.53 -39.77
N ASP A 346 -17.61 108.55 -39.37
CA ASP A 346 -16.71 109.71 -39.43
C ASP A 346 -15.39 109.40 -40.19
N ASN A 347 -15.50 108.74 -41.34
CA ASN A 347 -14.38 108.31 -42.19
C ASN A 347 -13.42 107.29 -41.53
N GLY A 348 -13.81 106.68 -40.41
CA GLY A 348 -13.03 105.65 -39.71
C GLY A 348 -12.38 106.09 -38.39
N ALA A 349 -12.69 107.29 -37.87
CA ALA A 349 -12.05 107.83 -36.66
C ALA A 349 -12.70 107.33 -35.35
N ASP A 350 -14.02 107.06 -35.35
CA ASP A 350 -14.76 106.42 -34.27
C ASP A 350 -14.60 104.88 -34.23
N GLY A 351 -14.04 104.31 -35.30
CA GLY A 351 -13.93 102.87 -35.50
C GLY A 351 -15.25 102.23 -35.91
N TYR A 352 -15.21 100.97 -36.31
CA TYR A 352 -16.38 100.29 -36.90
C TYR A 352 -17.36 99.75 -35.83
N ALA A 353 -17.82 100.62 -34.92
CA ALA A 353 -18.62 100.25 -33.75
C ALA A 353 -20.15 100.48 -33.93
N HIS A 354 -20.59 101.07 -35.03
CA HIS A 354 -22.01 101.34 -35.28
C HIS A 354 -22.71 100.12 -35.87
N VAL A 355 -23.94 99.87 -35.41
CA VAL A 355 -24.69 98.67 -35.78
C VAL A 355 -25.53 98.92 -37.03
N VAL A 356 -25.24 98.18 -38.08
CA VAL A 356 -26.07 98.05 -39.29
C VAL A 356 -27.13 96.97 -39.03
N ARG A 357 -28.42 97.22 -39.30
CA ARG A 357 -29.50 96.22 -39.07
C ARG A 357 -30.46 96.08 -40.22
N HIS A 358 -30.72 97.14 -40.99
CA HIS A 358 -31.72 97.13 -42.05
C HIS A 358 -31.07 96.90 -43.42
N TYR A 359 -30.44 95.74 -43.58
CA TYR A 359 -29.80 95.30 -44.83
C TYR A 359 -30.48 94.05 -45.41
N SER A 360 -30.14 93.72 -46.66
CA SER A 360 -30.57 92.52 -47.37
C SER A 360 -29.60 92.18 -48.49
N GLY A 361 -29.37 90.89 -48.76
CA GLY A 361 -28.48 90.42 -49.82
C GLY A 361 -27.54 89.34 -49.32
N ASP A 362 -26.33 89.30 -49.88
CA ASP A 362 -25.28 88.33 -49.60
C ASP A 362 -24.67 88.58 -48.20
N ILE A 363 -25.35 88.09 -47.16
CA ILE A 363 -24.96 88.20 -45.73
C ILE A 363 -24.70 86.83 -45.08
N ALA A 364 -25.49 85.81 -45.38
CA ALA A 364 -25.44 84.53 -44.67
C ALA A 364 -25.35 83.35 -45.64
N ASN A 365 -24.52 82.36 -45.33
CA ASN A 365 -24.14 81.24 -46.20
C ASN A 365 -23.81 81.70 -47.63
N VAL A 366 -22.99 82.74 -47.74
CA VAL A 366 -22.58 83.28 -49.04
C VAL A 366 -21.55 82.33 -49.65
N GLU A 367 -21.68 82.02 -50.94
CA GLU A 367 -20.70 81.22 -51.70
C GLU A 367 -19.48 82.08 -52.10
N PRO A 368 -18.24 81.54 -52.11
CA PRO A 368 -17.07 82.27 -52.60
C PRO A 368 -17.28 82.87 -54.00
N GLY A 369 -16.72 84.05 -54.27
CA GLY A 369 -16.82 84.69 -55.58
C GLY A 369 -16.79 86.22 -55.56
N THR A 370 -16.83 86.79 -56.77
CA THR A 370 -16.77 88.23 -57.01
C THR A 370 -18.15 88.87 -57.16
N GLY A 371 -18.31 90.11 -56.72
CA GLY A 371 -19.52 90.91 -56.92
C GLY A 371 -20.67 90.57 -55.97
N ARG A 372 -20.37 90.05 -54.78
CA ARG A 372 -21.36 89.80 -53.72
C ARG A 372 -21.97 91.11 -53.27
N HIS A 373 -23.30 91.15 -53.11
CA HIS A 373 -24.06 92.39 -53.04
C HIS A 373 -24.96 92.45 -51.81
N ILE A 374 -24.83 93.52 -51.05
CA ILE A 374 -25.69 93.85 -49.91
C ILE A 374 -26.31 95.22 -50.15
N VAL A 375 -27.63 95.30 -50.07
CA VAL A 375 -28.39 96.55 -50.06
C VAL A 375 -28.65 96.94 -48.61
N TRP A 376 -28.15 98.10 -48.17
CA TRP A 376 -28.41 98.67 -46.85
C TRP A 376 -29.33 99.91 -46.96
N ASP A 377 -30.40 99.97 -46.17
CA ASP A 377 -31.25 101.16 -46.06
C ASP A 377 -30.77 102.06 -44.90
N ILE A 378 -29.94 103.04 -45.23
CA ILE A 378 -29.32 103.94 -44.23
C ILE A 378 -30.39 104.70 -43.46
N ARG A 379 -31.52 105.06 -44.08
CA ARG A 379 -32.57 105.82 -43.40
C ARG A 379 -33.44 104.94 -42.50
N ALA A 380 -33.45 103.63 -42.68
CA ALA A 380 -34.10 102.73 -41.73
C ALA A 380 -33.31 102.59 -40.42
N ASP A 381 -31.97 102.58 -40.49
CA ASP A 381 -31.09 102.57 -39.31
C ASP A 381 -30.87 103.98 -38.70
N TYR A 382 -30.77 105.02 -39.53
CA TYR A 382 -30.47 106.41 -39.12
C TYR A 382 -31.40 107.43 -39.81
N PRO A 383 -32.68 107.53 -39.39
CA PRO A 383 -33.74 108.22 -40.14
C PRO A 383 -33.62 109.74 -40.30
N GLU A 384 -32.84 110.40 -39.43
CA GLU A 384 -32.69 111.87 -39.35
C GLU A 384 -31.23 112.34 -39.55
N GLU A 385 -30.28 111.43 -39.80
CA GLU A 385 -28.87 111.77 -39.99
C GLU A 385 -28.49 111.78 -41.48
N THR A 386 -27.61 112.71 -41.87
CA THR A 386 -26.89 112.63 -43.16
C THR A 386 -25.45 112.19 -42.86
N LEU A 387 -25.00 111.09 -43.48
CA LEU A 387 -23.70 110.47 -43.23
C LEU A 387 -22.76 110.64 -44.44
N PRO A 388 -22.20 111.84 -44.69
CA PRO A 388 -21.40 112.11 -45.89
C PRO A 388 -20.03 111.40 -45.90
N GLU A 389 -19.57 110.90 -44.76
CA GLU A 389 -18.24 110.29 -44.58
C GLU A 389 -18.28 108.84 -44.08
N ALA A 390 -19.41 108.13 -44.27
CA ALA A 390 -19.56 106.76 -43.80
C ALA A 390 -18.51 105.78 -44.39
N ARG A 391 -18.01 104.87 -43.56
CA ARG A 391 -17.12 103.77 -43.94
C ARG A 391 -17.65 102.44 -43.43
N ILE A 392 -17.53 101.41 -44.26
CA ILE A 392 -17.87 100.03 -43.90
C ILE A 392 -16.62 99.15 -43.84
N ARG A 393 -16.68 98.12 -43.03
CA ARG A 393 -15.85 96.92 -43.13
C ARG A 393 -16.76 95.71 -43.29
N VAL A 394 -16.36 94.81 -44.18
CA VAL A 394 -16.99 93.52 -44.41
C VAL A 394 -15.98 92.45 -43.96
N THR A 395 -16.40 91.46 -43.19
CA THR A 395 -15.59 90.30 -42.82
C THR A 395 -16.40 89.02 -42.98
N ALA A 396 -15.76 87.92 -43.34
CA ALA A 396 -16.38 86.60 -43.37
C ALA A 396 -15.91 85.76 -42.17
N ASP A 397 -16.80 84.92 -41.63
CA ASP A 397 -16.57 84.03 -40.49
C ASP A 397 -16.88 82.58 -40.91
N ASP A 398 -16.06 81.61 -40.46
CA ASP A 398 -15.97 80.26 -41.03
C ASP A 398 -16.19 79.12 -40.01
N GLU A 399 -17.06 79.33 -39.00
CA GLU A 399 -17.35 78.38 -37.90
C GLU A 399 -17.32 76.89 -38.32
N ASN A 400 -16.18 76.23 -38.06
CA ASN A 400 -15.87 74.91 -38.59
C ASN A 400 -16.84 73.81 -38.13
N ILE A 401 -17.41 73.07 -39.09
CA ILE A 401 -18.20 71.86 -38.82
C ILE A 401 -17.27 70.70 -38.50
N VAL A 402 -17.23 70.33 -37.21
CA VAL A 402 -16.45 69.18 -36.69
C VAL A 402 -17.35 67.96 -36.42
N HIS A 403 -16.81 66.78 -36.68
CA HIS A 403 -17.40 65.48 -36.37
C HIS A 403 -16.60 64.75 -35.29
N THR A 404 -17.25 63.84 -34.57
CA THR A 404 -16.61 63.05 -33.52
C THR A 404 -16.70 61.57 -33.83
N ILE A 405 -15.56 60.87 -33.87
CA ILE A 405 -15.52 59.41 -33.84
C ILE A 405 -15.18 58.96 -32.43
N GLN A 406 -15.94 57.99 -31.91
CA GLN A 406 -15.70 57.36 -30.63
C GLN A 406 -15.57 55.84 -30.78
N TYR A 407 -14.40 55.32 -30.41
CA TYR A 407 -14.10 53.89 -30.34
C TYR A 407 -14.19 53.45 -28.87
N ALA A 408 -15.12 52.55 -28.56
CA ALA A 408 -15.25 51.93 -27.25
C ALA A 408 -14.68 50.50 -27.25
N ALA A 409 -14.24 50.03 -26.08
CA ALA A 409 -14.03 48.61 -25.85
C ALA A 409 -15.28 48.01 -25.18
N GLY A 410 -15.67 46.80 -25.57
CA GLY A 410 -16.54 45.95 -24.76
C GLY A 410 -15.80 45.36 -23.57
N GLU A 411 -16.46 44.45 -22.84
CA GLU A 411 -15.79 43.65 -21.81
C GLU A 411 -14.76 42.69 -22.47
N HIS A 412 -13.74 42.27 -21.71
CA HIS A 412 -12.68 41.34 -22.14
C HIS A 412 -11.69 41.86 -23.20
N GLY A 413 -11.50 43.17 -23.27
CA GLY A 413 -10.41 43.76 -24.03
C GLY A 413 -10.34 45.29 -23.94
N SER A 414 -9.43 45.86 -24.72
CA SER A 414 -9.17 47.31 -24.76
C SER A 414 -9.03 47.81 -26.21
N VAL A 415 -9.11 49.13 -26.40
CA VAL A 415 -8.78 49.77 -27.68
C VAL A 415 -7.54 50.62 -27.49
N ILE A 416 -6.48 50.26 -28.22
CA ILE A 416 -5.18 50.94 -28.22
C ILE A 416 -5.20 52.01 -29.32
N GLY A 417 -4.94 53.26 -28.95
CA GLY A 417 -4.94 54.43 -29.84
C GLY A 417 -5.83 55.56 -29.31
N THR A 418 -6.05 56.59 -30.13
CA THR A 418 -6.89 57.74 -29.77
C THR A 418 -8.37 57.36 -29.89
N THR A 419 -9.01 57.04 -28.74
CA THR A 419 -10.38 56.48 -28.69
C THR A 419 -11.49 57.50 -28.90
N VAL A 420 -11.23 58.80 -28.78
CA VAL A 420 -12.16 59.88 -29.18
C VAL A 420 -11.41 60.86 -30.05
N GLN A 421 -11.85 61.01 -31.29
CA GLN A 421 -11.22 61.83 -32.31
C GLN A 421 -12.21 62.89 -32.79
N THR A 422 -11.80 64.16 -32.77
CA THR A 422 -12.58 65.27 -33.33
C THR A 422 -11.89 65.72 -34.61
N LEU A 423 -12.60 65.64 -35.72
CA LEU A 423 -12.08 65.81 -37.07
C LEU A 423 -12.93 66.84 -37.82
N ASN A 424 -12.32 67.61 -38.72
CA ASN A 424 -13.08 68.46 -39.63
C ASN A 424 -13.81 67.61 -40.68
N HIS A 425 -14.88 68.14 -41.27
CA HIS A 425 -15.65 67.45 -42.29
C HIS A 425 -14.77 66.97 -43.47
N GLY A 426 -14.68 65.66 -43.65
CA GLY A 426 -13.93 65.01 -44.73
C GLY A 426 -12.51 64.56 -44.37
N GLU A 427 -12.02 64.78 -43.14
CA GLU A 427 -10.71 64.30 -42.69
C GLU A 427 -10.69 62.78 -42.39
N ASP A 428 -9.49 62.19 -42.41
CA ASP A 428 -9.25 60.80 -41.99
C ASP A 428 -8.92 60.74 -40.49
N GLY A 429 -9.47 59.75 -39.78
CA GLY A 429 -9.13 59.48 -38.39
C GLY A 429 -7.75 58.82 -38.21
N GLU A 430 -7.24 58.85 -36.99
CA GLU A 430 -6.08 58.05 -36.57
C GLU A 430 -6.46 56.57 -36.42
N THR A 431 -5.53 55.66 -36.74
CA THR A 431 -5.74 54.22 -36.58
C THR A 431 -5.82 53.82 -35.11
N VAL A 432 -6.82 53.02 -34.76
CA VAL A 432 -6.95 52.32 -33.47
C VAL A 432 -6.83 50.81 -33.65
N THR A 433 -6.51 50.07 -32.59
CA THR A 433 -6.47 48.61 -32.62
C THR A 433 -7.16 48.02 -31.40
N ALA A 434 -8.14 47.14 -31.63
CA ALA A 434 -8.74 46.33 -30.59
C ALA A 434 -7.76 45.24 -30.12
N ALA A 435 -7.47 45.21 -28.82
CA ALA A 435 -6.58 44.26 -28.19
C ALA A 435 -7.37 43.44 -27.15
N PRO A 436 -7.57 42.13 -27.34
CA PRO A 436 -8.23 41.29 -26.34
C PRO A 436 -7.39 41.17 -25.07
N ASP A 437 -8.05 40.95 -23.94
CA ASP A 437 -7.39 40.55 -22.70
C ASP A 437 -6.88 39.09 -22.81
N GLU A 438 -6.03 38.67 -21.86
CA GLU A 438 -5.54 37.28 -21.80
C GLU A 438 -6.71 36.28 -21.72
N GLY A 439 -6.61 35.18 -22.46
CA GLY A 439 -7.68 34.18 -22.56
C GLY A 439 -8.87 34.57 -23.44
N CYS A 440 -8.82 35.71 -24.13
CA CYS A 440 -9.93 36.21 -24.96
C CYS A 440 -9.50 36.45 -26.42
N HIS A 441 -10.46 36.66 -27.32
CA HIS A 441 -10.21 37.04 -28.72
C HIS A 441 -11.15 38.16 -29.18
N PHE A 442 -10.67 38.94 -30.15
CA PHE A 442 -11.49 39.95 -30.83
C PHE A 442 -12.46 39.28 -31.81
N VAL A 443 -13.74 39.65 -31.74
CA VAL A 443 -14.80 39.11 -32.59
C VAL A 443 -15.06 40.04 -33.78
N ALA A 444 -15.52 41.27 -33.50
CA ALA A 444 -15.83 42.30 -34.48
C ALA A 444 -16.08 43.66 -33.81
N TRP A 445 -15.96 44.74 -34.56
CA TRP A 445 -16.55 46.03 -34.20
C TRP A 445 -18.09 45.96 -34.32
N SER A 446 -18.80 46.82 -33.60
CA SER A 446 -20.28 46.82 -33.51
C SER A 446 -21.02 47.13 -34.82
N ASP A 447 -20.31 47.56 -35.86
CA ASP A 447 -20.77 47.78 -37.24
C ASP A 447 -20.39 46.64 -38.20
N GLY A 448 -19.78 45.56 -37.68
CA GLY A 448 -19.47 44.34 -38.44
C GLY A 448 -18.03 44.26 -38.99
N VAL A 449 -17.17 45.24 -38.73
CA VAL A 449 -15.75 45.16 -39.15
C VAL A 449 -15.01 44.10 -38.33
N THR A 450 -14.49 43.06 -38.98
CA THR A 450 -13.80 41.93 -38.34
C THR A 450 -12.28 42.10 -38.21
N THR A 451 -11.72 43.20 -38.71
CA THR A 451 -10.29 43.53 -38.53
C THR A 451 -10.08 44.23 -37.18
N PRO A 452 -9.17 43.75 -36.30
CA PRO A 452 -8.92 44.40 -35.01
C PRO A 452 -8.34 45.82 -35.16
N SER A 453 -7.48 46.02 -36.15
CA SER A 453 -6.97 47.34 -36.53
C SER A 453 -7.96 48.06 -37.44
N ARG A 454 -8.26 49.32 -37.13
CA ARG A 454 -9.33 50.11 -37.74
C ARG A 454 -8.89 51.56 -37.94
N GLN A 455 -9.25 52.13 -39.09
CA GLN A 455 -9.13 53.55 -39.39
C GLN A 455 -10.34 53.98 -40.23
N ASP A 456 -11.15 54.91 -39.71
CA ASP A 456 -12.26 55.50 -40.46
C ASP A 456 -11.77 56.71 -41.27
N ARG A 457 -12.11 56.77 -42.56
CA ARG A 457 -11.57 57.72 -43.54
C ARG A 457 -12.67 58.55 -44.20
N GLY A 458 -12.37 59.78 -44.61
CA GLY A 458 -13.30 60.69 -45.27
C GLY A 458 -14.53 61.01 -44.43
N VAL A 459 -14.33 61.42 -43.18
CA VAL A 459 -15.37 61.43 -42.13
C VAL A 459 -16.36 62.59 -42.34
N THR A 460 -17.54 62.25 -42.87
CA THR A 460 -18.62 63.21 -43.18
C THR A 460 -19.72 63.29 -42.10
N GLY A 461 -19.59 62.51 -41.03
CA GLY A 461 -20.56 62.44 -39.94
C GLY A 461 -19.96 61.77 -38.69
N SER A 462 -20.51 62.08 -37.50
CA SER A 462 -20.05 61.47 -36.24
C SER A 462 -20.38 59.99 -36.16
N LEU A 463 -19.47 59.21 -35.57
CA LEU A 463 -19.53 57.75 -35.50
C LEU A 463 -19.26 57.26 -34.07
N THR A 464 -19.91 56.17 -33.65
CA THR A 464 -19.57 55.48 -32.40
C THR A 464 -19.62 53.98 -32.62
N VAL A 465 -18.50 53.31 -32.33
CA VAL A 465 -18.31 51.87 -32.58
C VAL A 465 -17.60 51.21 -31.42
N THR A 466 -18.02 50.00 -31.08
CA THR A 466 -17.49 49.22 -29.94
C THR A 466 -16.76 47.99 -30.46
N ALA A 467 -15.52 47.77 -30.02
CA ALA A 467 -14.80 46.52 -30.22
C ALA A 467 -15.39 45.44 -29.31
N ASN A 468 -15.91 44.35 -29.88
CA ASN A 468 -16.47 43.23 -29.13
C ASN A 468 -15.44 42.10 -29.04
N PHE A 469 -15.29 41.53 -27.85
CA PHE A 469 -14.42 40.41 -27.55
C PHE A 469 -15.26 39.24 -27.02
N ALA A 470 -14.69 38.04 -27.10
CA ALA A 470 -15.25 36.84 -26.47
C ALA A 470 -14.15 36.10 -25.72
N ILE A 471 -14.51 35.51 -24.58
CA ILE A 471 -13.63 34.60 -23.86
C ILE A 471 -13.43 33.32 -24.68
N ASN A 472 -12.22 32.78 -24.67
CA ASN A 472 -11.95 31.49 -25.30
C ASN A 472 -12.60 30.38 -24.47
N THR A 473 -13.10 29.34 -25.13
CA THR A 473 -13.67 28.16 -24.48
C THR A 473 -12.88 26.91 -24.84
N TYR A 474 -12.85 25.96 -23.91
CA TYR A 474 -12.13 24.69 -24.05
C TYR A 474 -13.03 23.52 -23.72
N THR A 475 -12.85 22.43 -24.46
CA THR A 475 -13.63 21.20 -24.35
C THR A 475 -12.88 20.17 -23.51
N ILE A 476 -13.61 19.51 -22.61
CA ILE A 476 -13.09 18.40 -21.81
C ILE A 476 -13.77 17.11 -22.30
N THR A 477 -12.98 16.25 -22.93
CA THR A 477 -13.45 14.98 -23.49
C THR A 477 -13.23 13.84 -22.51
N CYS A 478 -14.30 13.22 -22.03
CA CYS A 478 -14.24 11.99 -21.24
C CYS A 478 -14.23 10.76 -22.16
N ILE A 479 -13.30 9.82 -21.92
CA ILE A 479 -13.17 8.54 -22.61
C ILE A 479 -13.25 7.42 -21.57
N THR A 480 -14.03 6.37 -21.84
CA THR A 480 -14.14 5.18 -20.98
C THR A 480 -13.66 3.91 -21.68
N GLU A 481 -12.86 3.11 -20.97
CA GLU A 481 -12.53 1.72 -21.33
C GLU A 481 -13.02 0.79 -20.22
N GLY A 482 -13.67 -0.33 -20.57
CA GLY A 482 -14.39 -1.18 -19.61
C GLY A 482 -15.80 -0.65 -19.29
N SER A 483 -16.37 -1.04 -18.16
CA SER A 483 -17.76 -0.67 -17.78
C SER A 483 -17.81 0.33 -16.63
N GLY A 484 -18.22 1.56 -16.94
CA GLY A 484 -18.38 2.66 -16.00
C GLY A 484 -18.69 3.99 -16.69
N VAL A 485 -18.62 5.08 -15.93
CA VAL A 485 -18.97 6.44 -16.33
C VAL A 485 -17.75 7.35 -16.14
N CYS A 486 -17.44 8.15 -17.16
CA CYS A 486 -16.63 9.37 -17.07
C CYS A 486 -17.50 10.51 -17.60
N ALA A 487 -17.72 11.56 -16.82
CA ALA A 487 -18.44 12.76 -17.25
C ALA A 487 -17.76 14.03 -16.73
N ALA A 488 -17.70 15.06 -17.57
CA ALA A 488 -17.24 16.40 -17.20
C ALA A 488 -18.44 17.35 -17.13
N GLU A 489 -18.59 18.09 -16.03
CA GLU A 489 -19.65 19.08 -15.84
C GLU A 489 -19.06 20.41 -15.32
N PRO A 490 -19.12 21.50 -16.13
CA PRO A 490 -19.55 21.54 -17.52
C PRO A 490 -18.46 20.99 -18.47
N ALA A 491 -18.85 20.24 -19.50
CA ALA A 491 -17.92 19.67 -20.49
C ALA A 491 -17.24 20.71 -21.41
N VAL A 492 -17.70 21.96 -21.39
CA VAL A 492 -17.06 23.12 -22.04
C VAL A 492 -16.94 24.21 -20.98
N VAL A 493 -15.73 24.77 -20.84
CA VAL A 493 -15.39 25.80 -19.84
C VAL A 493 -14.77 27.02 -20.51
N ASP A 494 -15.04 28.20 -19.97
CA ASP A 494 -14.34 29.44 -20.33
C ASP A 494 -12.87 29.38 -19.88
N HIS A 495 -12.00 30.18 -20.53
CA HIS A 495 -10.57 30.25 -20.20
C HIS A 495 -10.32 30.59 -18.72
N GLY A 496 -9.58 29.72 -18.03
CA GLY A 496 -9.32 29.82 -16.59
C GLY A 496 -10.45 29.26 -15.71
N GLY A 497 -11.56 28.80 -16.29
CA GLY A 497 -12.62 28.07 -15.59
C GLY A 497 -12.22 26.65 -15.20
N THR A 498 -13.07 25.97 -14.43
CA THR A 498 -12.85 24.60 -13.96
C THR A 498 -14.09 23.72 -14.18
N SER A 499 -13.88 22.42 -14.29
CA SER A 499 -14.96 21.42 -14.41
C SER A 499 -14.84 20.36 -13.32
N ALA A 500 -15.98 19.87 -12.85
CA ALA A 500 -16.03 18.65 -12.05
C ALA A 500 -15.97 17.44 -12.98
N ILE A 501 -15.10 16.47 -12.67
CA ILE A 501 -14.96 15.21 -13.39
C ILE A 501 -15.49 14.09 -12.50
N THR A 502 -16.58 13.46 -12.94
CA THR A 502 -17.24 12.36 -12.25
C THR A 502 -16.84 11.04 -12.88
N ILE A 503 -16.12 10.21 -12.12
CA ILE A 503 -15.75 8.83 -12.45
C ILE A 503 -16.53 7.87 -11.54
N SER A 504 -17.25 6.91 -12.12
CA SER A 504 -18.03 5.92 -11.36
C SER A 504 -18.04 4.55 -12.06
N PRO A 505 -17.59 3.45 -11.42
CA PRO A 505 -17.60 2.13 -12.04
C PRO A 505 -19.01 1.53 -12.12
N ALA A 506 -19.23 0.64 -13.08
CA ALA A 506 -20.45 -0.18 -13.12
C ALA A 506 -20.44 -1.25 -12.02
N ALA A 507 -21.61 -1.84 -11.73
CA ALA A 507 -21.72 -2.92 -10.74
C ALA A 507 -20.84 -4.12 -11.11
N GLY A 508 -19.98 -4.57 -10.18
CA GLY A 508 -19.01 -5.64 -10.41
C GLY A 508 -17.68 -5.20 -11.04
N TRP A 509 -17.48 -3.88 -11.26
CA TRP A 509 -16.26 -3.29 -11.78
C TRP A 509 -15.63 -2.33 -10.76
N TYR A 510 -14.34 -2.05 -10.90
CA TYR A 510 -13.61 -1.04 -10.12
C TYR A 510 -12.87 -0.07 -11.05
N ILE A 511 -12.44 1.09 -10.51
CA ILE A 511 -11.61 2.06 -11.25
C ILE A 511 -10.19 1.51 -11.31
N ASP A 512 -9.73 1.11 -12.50
CA ASP A 512 -8.38 0.61 -12.72
C ASP A 512 -7.38 1.77 -12.87
N SER A 513 -7.73 2.77 -13.68
CA SER A 513 -6.88 3.94 -13.90
C SER A 513 -7.70 5.16 -14.35
N VAL A 514 -7.26 6.37 -13.99
CA VAL A 514 -7.79 7.62 -14.53
C VAL A 514 -6.59 8.51 -14.89
N VAL A 515 -6.58 9.07 -16.11
CA VAL A 515 -5.49 9.94 -16.60
C VAL A 515 -6.09 11.16 -17.30
N ASP A 516 -5.71 12.34 -16.83
CA ASP A 516 -5.94 13.65 -17.46
C ASP A 516 -4.76 13.97 -18.39
N SER A 517 -5.01 14.51 -19.59
CA SER A 517 -3.95 14.87 -20.54
C SER A 517 -3.01 15.97 -20.02
N GLU A 518 -3.52 16.88 -19.18
CA GLU A 518 -2.75 18.01 -18.65
C GLU A 518 -2.29 17.79 -17.21
N GLU A 519 -3.06 17.03 -16.42
CA GLU A 519 -2.76 16.81 -14.99
C GLU A 519 -2.28 15.40 -14.63
N GLY A 520 -2.17 14.50 -15.59
CA GLY A 520 -1.66 13.14 -15.38
C GLY A 520 -2.59 12.24 -14.56
N PRO A 521 -2.04 11.25 -13.82
CA PRO A 521 -2.82 10.24 -13.12
C PRO A 521 -3.72 10.80 -12.01
N LYS A 522 -4.92 10.23 -11.86
CA LYS A 522 -5.92 10.56 -10.82
C LYS A 522 -6.43 9.28 -10.16
N THR A 523 -6.87 9.39 -8.91
CA THR A 523 -7.36 8.26 -8.09
C THR A 523 -8.88 8.06 -8.15
N GLY A 524 -9.60 8.86 -8.94
CA GLY A 524 -11.06 8.81 -9.05
C GLY A 524 -11.65 10.10 -9.60
N SER A 525 -12.82 10.50 -9.08
CA SER A 525 -13.45 11.79 -9.39
C SER A 525 -12.62 12.97 -8.83
N TYR A 526 -12.53 14.07 -9.57
CA TYR A 526 -11.74 15.26 -9.19
C TYR A 526 -12.30 16.53 -9.85
N THR A 527 -11.82 17.71 -9.44
CA THR A 527 -12.09 18.97 -10.15
C THR A 527 -10.83 19.38 -10.88
N THR A 528 -10.94 19.82 -12.14
CA THR A 528 -9.78 20.31 -12.90
C THR A 528 -9.20 21.58 -12.26
N THR A 529 -7.90 21.75 -12.40
CA THR A 529 -7.23 23.06 -12.38
C THR A 529 -7.80 23.99 -13.47
N PRO A 530 -7.54 25.31 -13.40
CA PRO A 530 -7.94 26.26 -14.44
C PRO A 530 -7.58 25.79 -15.86
N VAL A 531 -8.58 25.75 -16.74
CA VAL A 531 -8.46 25.17 -18.07
C VAL A 531 -8.09 26.25 -19.09
N THR A 532 -6.97 26.03 -19.77
CA THR A 532 -6.38 26.97 -20.75
C THR A 532 -6.11 26.32 -22.12
N VAL A 533 -6.42 25.02 -22.25
CA VAL A 533 -6.32 24.18 -23.46
C VAL A 533 -7.42 23.11 -23.40
N ASP A 534 -7.79 22.53 -24.54
CA ASP A 534 -8.68 21.35 -24.59
C ASP A 534 -8.05 20.18 -23.84
N ARG A 535 -8.87 19.38 -23.14
CA ARG A 535 -8.39 18.26 -22.32
C ARG A 535 -9.05 16.94 -22.67
N THR A 536 -8.33 15.85 -22.44
CA THR A 536 -8.89 14.49 -22.48
C THR A 536 -8.70 13.80 -21.15
N VAL A 537 -9.79 13.27 -20.57
CA VAL A 537 -9.75 12.41 -19.39
C VAL A 537 -10.09 10.99 -19.83
N LYS A 538 -9.15 10.06 -19.66
CA LYS A 538 -9.38 8.64 -19.89
C LYS A 538 -9.58 7.93 -18.56
N ALA A 539 -10.68 7.21 -18.41
CA ALA A 539 -10.97 6.33 -17.28
C ALA A 539 -11.06 4.87 -17.75
N THR A 540 -10.27 4.00 -17.13
CA THR A 540 -10.26 2.56 -17.37
C THR A 540 -10.92 1.86 -16.18
N PHE A 541 -11.77 0.88 -16.46
CA PHE A 541 -12.44 0.05 -15.46
C PHE A 541 -12.07 -1.42 -15.69
N ALA A 542 -11.92 -2.17 -14.61
CA ALA A 542 -11.67 -3.61 -14.65
C ALA A 542 -12.72 -4.38 -13.81
N THR A 543 -12.96 -5.64 -14.16
CA THR A 543 -13.85 -6.54 -13.41
C THR A 543 -13.26 -6.91 -12.05
N GLY A 544 -14.08 -6.97 -11.01
CA GLY A 544 -13.67 -7.41 -9.67
C GLY A 544 -13.14 -8.86 -9.64
N LEU A 545 -12.37 -9.17 -8.60
CA LEU A 545 -11.81 -10.49 -8.37
C LEU A 545 -12.90 -11.49 -7.96
N ILE A 546 -12.96 -12.61 -8.69
CA ILE A 546 -13.83 -13.74 -8.38
C ILE A 546 -12.99 -15.00 -8.50
N ILE A 547 -12.97 -15.82 -7.44
CA ILE A 547 -12.47 -17.19 -7.51
C ILE A 547 -13.59 -18.02 -8.14
N ALA A 548 -13.37 -18.52 -9.35
CA ALA A 548 -14.33 -19.30 -10.12
C ALA A 548 -14.26 -20.80 -9.77
N SER A 549 -13.11 -21.28 -9.31
CA SER A 549 -12.94 -22.59 -8.70
C SER A 549 -11.77 -22.58 -7.71
N PHE A 550 -11.85 -23.41 -6.69
CA PHE A 550 -10.80 -23.68 -5.71
C PHE A 550 -10.94 -25.13 -5.24
N SER A 551 -9.85 -25.89 -5.21
CA SER A 551 -9.83 -27.28 -4.75
C SER A 551 -8.42 -27.70 -4.33
N ILE A 552 -8.30 -28.58 -3.33
CA ILE A 552 -7.02 -29.14 -2.89
C ILE A 552 -6.72 -30.41 -3.71
N ASN A 553 -5.48 -30.56 -4.19
CA ASN A 553 -5.02 -31.73 -4.95
C ASN A 553 -5.97 -32.13 -6.10
N ALA A 554 -6.51 -31.14 -6.83
CA ALA A 554 -7.55 -31.31 -7.85
C ALA A 554 -8.82 -32.06 -7.39
N ASP A 555 -9.42 -31.63 -6.26
CA ASP A 555 -10.70 -32.13 -5.71
C ASP A 555 -10.59 -33.57 -5.18
N ALA A 556 -9.48 -33.87 -4.49
CA ALA A 556 -9.21 -35.19 -3.92
C ALA A 556 -9.75 -35.31 -2.49
N ASP A 557 -10.59 -36.31 -2.22
CA ASP A 557 -11.16 -36.59 -0.89
C ASP A 557 -10.09 -36.76 0.22
N THR A 558 -8.90 -37.25 -0.13
CA THR A 558 -7.87 -37.70 0.81
C THR A 558 -6.44 -37.39 0.32
N THR A 559 -5.53 -37.10 1.25
CA THR A 559 -4.08 -37.04 0.98
C THR A 559 -3.29 -37.77 2.06
N GLY A 560 -2.24 -38.50 1.66
CA GLY A 560 -1.22 -39.01 2.59
C GLY A 560 -0.05 -38.04 2.81
N ASP A 561 0.00 -36.95 2.04
CA ASP A 561 1.07 -35.95 2.05
C ASP A 561 0.59 -34.64 2.67
N VAL A 562 1.42 -34.07 3.55
CA VAL A 562 1.19 -32.75 4.16
C VAL A 562 1.41 -31.60 3.17
N LEU A 563 2.22 -31.80 2.13
CA LEU A 563 2.39 -30.83 1.05
C LEU A 563 1.36 -31.09 -0.04
N VAL A 564 0.47 -30.13 -0.27
CA VAL A 564 -0.66 -30.22 -1.21
C VAL A 564 -0.62 -29.09 -2.24
N THR A 565 -1.34 -29.25 -3.35
CA THR A 565 -1.58 -28.18 -4.33
C THR A 565 -2.93 -27.50 -4.09
N LEU A 566 -2.98 -26.18 -4.32
CA LEU A 566 -4.20 -25.37 -4.19
C LEU A 566 -4.72 -24.92 -5.55
N ASP A 567 -5.32 -25.85 -6.28
CA ASP A 567 -5.76 -25.68 -7.66
C ASP A 567 -6.91 -24.67 -7.75
N ASN A 568 -6.68 -23.54 -8.43
CA ASN A 568 -7.61 -22.42 -8.43
C ASN A 568 -7.73 -21.74 -9.81
N SER A 569 -8.90 -21.16 -10.07
CA SER A 569 -9.13 -20.30 -11.24
C SER A 569 -9.81 -19.01 -10.82
N CYS A 570 -9.35 -17.88 -11.38
CA CYS A 570 -9.78 -16.54 -10.98
C CYS A 570 -10.06 -15.62 -12.17
N THR A 571 -11.06 -14.74 -12.05
CA THR A 571 -11.26 -13.58 -12.93
C THR A 571 -10.71 -12.31 -12.28
N GLY A 572 -10.54 -11.23 -13.06
CA GLY A 572 -10.11 -9.93 -12.52
C GLY A 572 -8.60 -9.78 -12.30
N THR A 573 -7.77 -10.64 -12.91
CA THR A 573 -6.28 -10.56 -12.86
C THR A 573 -5.72 -10.42 -11.44
N PRO A 574 -5.73 -11.49 -10.62
CA PRO A 574 -5.08 -11.49 -9.31
C PRO A 574 -3.57 -11.31 -9.44
N VAL A 575 -2.95 -10.65 -8.46
CA VAL A 575 -1.50 -10.46 -8.35
C VAL A 575 -0.90 -11.21 -7.16
N GLU A 576 -1.70 -11.45 -6.12
CA GLU A 576 -1.33 -12.20 -4.92
C GLU A 576 -2.45 -13.12 -4.44
N TYR A 577 -2.11 -14.15 -3.67
CA TYR A 577 -3.02 -15.01 -2.93
C TYR A 577 -2.67 -15.07 -1.44
N LEU A 578 -3.63 -15.47 -0.61
CA LEU A 578 -3.48 -15.77 0.80
C LEU A 578 -4.14 -17.13 1.06
N ALA A 579 -3.43 -18.02 1.74
CA ALA A 579 -3.92 -19.36 2.10
C ALA A 579 -3.67 -19.65 3.59
N SER A 580 -4.59 -20.35 4.26
CA SER A 580 -4.45 -20.71 5.68
C SER A 580 -5.40 -21.84 6.08
N GLU A 581 -5.04 -22.63 7.10
CA GLU A 581 -6.00 -23.51 7.81
C GLU A 581 -6.86 -22.73 8.84
N SER A 582 -6.62 -21.43 9.01
CA SER A 582 -7.45 -20.51 9.81
C SER A 582 -8.37 -19.69 8.91
N GLU A 583 -9.67 -19.71 9.17
CA GLU A 583 -10.67 -18.86 8.48
C GLU A 583 -10.33 -17.36 8.59
N ALA A 584 -9.74 -16.96 9.71
CA ALA A 584 -9.26 -15.60 9.96
C ALA A 584 -7.89 -15.30 9.32
N PHE A 585 -7.30 -16.24 8.59
CA PHE A 585 -5.95 -16.18 8.00
C PHE A 585 -4.84 -15.82 9.01
N THR A 586 -5.01 -16.27 10.25
CA THR A 586 -4.09 -15.94 11.36
C THR A 586 -2.69 -16.46 11.06
N GLY A 587 -1.71 -15.55 11.01
CA GLY A 587 -0.30 -15.89 10.71
C GLY A 587 0.01 -16.17 9.24
N ALA A 588 -0.97 -16.09 8.33
CA ALA A 588 -0.72 -16.18 6.90
C ALA A 588 -0.23 -14.84 6.32
N ALA A 589 0.64 -14.91 5.33
CA ALA A 589 1.18 -13.75 4.60
C ALA A 589 0.86 -13.86 3.11
N TRP A 590 0.53 -12.73 2.48
CA TRP A 590 0.23 -12.68 1.05
C TRP A 590 1.44 -13.13 0.22
N GLN A 591 1.18 -13.96 -0.79
CA GLN A 591 2.17 -14.56 -1.67
C GLN A 591 1.87 -14.19 -3.13
N PRO A 592 2.87 -14.14 -4.04
CA PRO A 592 2.65 -13.92 -5.46
C PRO A 592 1.65 -14.92 -6.05
N TYR A 593 0.70 -14.45 -6.87
CA TYR A 593 -0.37 -15.30 -7.40
C TYR A 593 0.16 -16.46 -8.25
N ALA A 594 -0.37 -17.66 -7.97
CA ALA A 594 -0.22 -18.85 -8.79
C ALA A 594 -1.57 -19.56 -8.93
N ALA A 595 -1.78 -20.25 -10.05
CA ALA A 595 -3.00 -21.03 -10.30
C ALA A 595 -3.03 -22.40 -9.58
N SER A 596 -1.89 -22.84 -9.05
CA SER A 596 -1.75 -24.05 -8.24
C SER A 596 -0.50 -23.93 -7.35
N PRO A 597 -0.51 -23.06 -6.32
CA PRO A 597 0.59 -22.96 -5.37
C PRO A 597 0.63 -24.19 -4.45
N ALA A 598 1.82 -24.52 -3.98
CA ALA A 598 2.01 -25.53 -2.94
C ALA A 598 1.67 -24.94 -1.56
N PHE A 599 1.04 -25.76 -0.70
CA PHE A 599 0.67 -25.40 0.66
C PHE A 599 0.98 -26.56 1.61
N SER A 600 1.46 -26.26 2.82
CA SER A 600 1.74 -27.29 3.84
C SER A 600 0.63 -27.32 4.88
N LEU A 601 -0.11 -28.43 4.92
CA LEU A 601 -1.09 -28.75 5.95
C LEU A 601 -0.41 -28.96 7.32
N SER A 602 -1.17 -28.79 8.40
CA SER A 602 -0.68 -29.13 9.75
C SER A 602 -0.53 -30.65 9.95
N PRO A 603 0.61 -31.11 10.51
CA PRO A 603 0.93 -32.54 10.59
C PRO A 603 -0.04 -33.32 11.50
N GLY A 604 -0.27 -34.58 11.18
CA GLY A 604 -1.17 -35.47 11.91
C GLY A 604 -2.10 -36.25 11.00
N VAL A 605 -3.36 -36.42 11.41
CA VAL A 605 -4.46 -36.95 10.58
C VAL A 605 -5.77 -36.18 10.79
N GLY A 606 -6.78 -36.49 9.99
CA GLY A 606 -8.13 -35.94 10.06
C GLY A 606 -8.43 -34.93 8.96
N PRO A 607 -9.65 -34.36 8.92
CA PRO A 607 -10.01 -33.32 7.98
C PRO A 607 -9.13 -32.08 8.18
N ARG A 608 -8.85 -31.40 7.07
CA ARG A 608 -8.19 -30.11 6.97
C ARG A 608 -8.99 -29.25 6.02
N THR A 609 -9.31 -28.02 6.45
CA THR A 609 -9.93 -27.00 5.61
C THR A 609 -8.87 -25.99 5.26
N VAL A 610 -8.64 -25.72 3.97
CA VAL A 610 -7.79 -24.61 3.54
C VAL A 610 -8.67 -23.48 3.03
N TYR A 611 -8.57 -22.32 3.68
CA TYR A 611 -9.18 -21.07 3.26
C TYR A 611 -8.24 -20.34 2.31
N PHE A 612 -8.78 -19.76 1.24
CA PHE A 612 -8.03 -19.11 0.17
C PHE A 612 -8.73 -17.84 -0.31
N LYS A 613 -7.96 -16.77 -0.54
CA LYS A 613 -8.43 -15.56 -1.20
C LYS A 613 -7.34 -14.95 -2.08
N VAL A 614 -7.72 -14.16 -3.07
CA VAL A 614 -6.80 -13.45 -3.97
C VAL A 614 -6.96 -11.94 -3.86
N ARG A 615 -5.94 -11.17 -4.23
CA ARG A 615 -6.02 -9.70 -4.31
C ARG A 615 -5.34 -9.13 -5.55
N ASN A 616 -5.68 -7.87 -5.85
CA ASN A 616 -5.12 -7.03 -6.90
C ASN A 616 -5.23 -5.54 -6.47
N GLY A 617 -4.86 -4.61 -7.34
CA GLY A 617 -4.97 -3.17 -7.06
C GLY A 617 -6.41 -2.66 -6.81
N GLY A 618 -7.43 -3.45 -7.17
CA GLY A 618 -8.85 -3.16 -6.93
C GLY A 618 -9.43 -3.73 -5.63
N GLY A 619 -8.66 -4.53 -4.87
CA GLY A 619 -9.07 -5.10 -3.58
C GLY A 619 -8.85 -6.60 -3.45
N GLU A 620 -9.60 -7.23 -2.53
CA GLU A 620 -9.57 -8.67 -2.25
C GLU A 620 -10.82 -9.38 -2.80
N SER A 621 -10.69 -10.67 -3.14
CA SER A 621 -11.83 -11.53 -3.44
C SER A 621 -12.61 -11.91 -2.18
N ALA A 622 -13.81 -12.48 -2.37
CA ALA A 622 -14.39 -13.33 -1.33
C ALA A 622 -13.46 -14.50 -0.98
N VAL A 623 -13.62 -15.06 0.22
CA VAL A 623 -12.91 -16.27 0.65
C VAL A 623 -13.55 -17.49 -0.02
N ALA A 624 -12.72 -18.31 -0.66
CA ALA A 624 -13.03 -19.68 -1.01
C ALA A 624 -12.43 -20.62 0.05
N SER A 625 -12.94 -21.84 0.14
CA SER A 625 -12.37 -22.89 0.98
C SER A 625 -12.66 -24.24 0.38
N ASP A 626 -11.81 -25.21 0.71
CA ASP A 626 -12.00 -26.62 0.36
C ASP A 626 -11.45 -27.52 1.48
N ASP A 627 -11.96 -28.75 1.54
CA ASP A 627 -11.71 -29.73 2.60
C ASP A 627 -10.98 -30.96 2.04
N ILE A 628 -9.97 -31.45 2.75
CA ILE A 628 -9.29 -32.72 2.45
C ILE A 628 -9.05 -33.54 3.71
N PHE A 629 -9.17 -34.86 3.64
CA PHE A 629 -8.80 -35.73 4.76
C PHE A 629 -7.31 -36.10 4.69
N LEU A 630 -6.52 -35.61 5.66
CA LEU A 630 -5.13 -36.04 5.83
C LEU A 630 -5.13 -37.43 6.49
N GLU A 631 -4.73 -38.45 5.72
CA GLU A 631 -4.59 -39.82 6.17
C GLU A 631 -3.12 -40.20 6.45
N PRO A 632 -2.83 -41.31 7.16
CA PRO A 632 -1.48 -41.85 7.20
C PRO A 632 -1.01 -42.13 5.77
N LYS A 633 0.22 -41.71 5.40
CA LYS A 633 0.77 -41.99 4.07
C LYS A 633 0.80 -43.50 3.81
N MET A 634 0.05 -43.97 2.82
CA MET A 634 -0.06 -45.38 2.46
C MET A 634 0.79 -45.71 1.22
N LEU A 635 1.33 -46.93 1.18
CA LEU A 635 2.10 -47.48 0.07
C LEU A 635 1.41 -48.73 -0.48
N PRO A 636 1.19 -48.84 -1.80
CA PRO A 636 0.58 -50.02 -2.40
C PRO A 636 1.56 -51.21 -2.40
N VAL A 637 1.11 -52.35 -1.90
CA VAL A 637 1.82 -53.63 -2.03
C VAL A 637 1.07 -54.50 -3.05
N THR A 638 1.77 -54.90 -4.10
CA THR A 638 1.21 -55.70 -5.18
C THR A 638 0.93 -57.14 -4.73
N ALA A 639 -0.22 -57.66 -5.16
CA ALA A 639 -0.60 -59.06 -4.98
C ALA A 639 0.50 -60.01 -5.50
N GLY A 640 0.73 -61.11 -4.80
CA GLY A 640 1.65 -62.15 -5.24
C GLY A 640 2.13 -63.07 -4.11
N THR A 641 2.97 -64.03 -4.49
CA THR A 641 3.58 -64.99 -3.56
C THR A 641 4.97 -64.51 -3.12
N PHE A 642 5.33 -64.73 -1.86
CA PHE A 642 6.71 -64.70 -1.35
C PHE A 642 6.97 -65.93 -0.49
N ASP A 643 8.24 -66.25 -0.28
CA ASP A 643 8.66 -67.21 0.72
C ASP A 643 8.80 -66.50 2.07
N MET A 644 7.99 -66.92 3.05
CA MET A 644 7.91 -66.35 4.40
C MET A 644 8.65 -67.24 5.41
N GLY A 645 9.38 -66.61 6.33
CA GLY A 645 10.22 -67.27 7.33
C GLY A 645 11.71 -66.98 7.17
N ARG A 646 12.51 -67.37 8.17
CA ARG A 646 13.94 -67.06 8.18
C ARG A 646 14.74 -67.91 7.20
N THR A 647 15.77 -67.31 6.62
CA THR A 647 16.75 -68.01 5.78
C THR A 647 17.75 -68.85 6.60
N ASP A 648 18.56 -69.67 5.93
CA ASP A 648 19.71 -70.37 6.51
C ASP A 648 21.04 -69.63 6.28
N ILE A 649 20.96 -68.32 6.02
CA ILE A 649 22.10 -67.44 5.70
C ILE A 649 22.27 -66.36 6.77
N GLY A 650 23.52 -65.92 7.00
CA GLY A 650 23.85 -64.72 7.78
C GLY A 650 23.27 -64.70 9.20
N ASP A 651 22.77 -63.52 9.60
CA ASP A 651 22.22 -63.29 10.94
C ASP A 651 20.89 -64.02 11.17
N ASP A 652 20.17 -64.38 10.10
CA ASP A 652 19.00 -65.26 10.15
C ASP A 652 19.39 -66.69 10.55
N ALA A 653 20.52 -67.20 10.05
CA ALA A 653 21.05 -68.51 10.46
C ALA A 653 21.48 -68.50 11.93
N PHE A 654 22.11 -67.41 12.38
CA PHE A 654 22.77 -67.29 13.68
C PHE A 654 21.83 -66.92 14.83
N TYR A 655 20.94 -65.94 14.64
CA TYR A 655 20.00 -65.46 15.67
C TYR A 655 18.57 -65.99 15.53
N GLY A 656 18.26 -66.67 14.43
CA GLY A 656 16.92 -67.13 14.11
C GLY A 656 16.41 -68.31 14.95
N SER A 657 15.16 -68.22 15.38
CA SER A 657 14.48 -69.24 16.17
C SER A 657 13.85 -70.36 15.33
N ASN A 658 13.46 -71.46 15.97
CA ASN A 658 12.72 -72.55 15.30
C ASN A 658 11.26 -72.17 14.98
N SER A 659 10.71 -71.16 15.63
CA SER A 659 9.36 -70.61 15.38
C SER A 659 9.26 -69.77 14.11
N GLU A 660 10.42 -69.40 13.51
CA GLU A 660 10.56 -68.70 12.23
C GLU A 660 10.71 -69.67 11.05
N LEU A 661 10.62 -70.98 11.31
CA LEU A 661 10.72 -72.06 10.33
C LEU A 661 9.43 -72.91 10.31
N PRO A 662 9.14 -73.64 9.21
CA PRO A 662 9.88 -73.63 7.95
C PRO A 662 9.68 -72.33 7.14
N VAL A 663 10.60 -72.08 6.21
CA VAL A 663 10.31 -71.18 5.08
C VAL A 663 9.17 -71.78 4.27
N HIS A 664 8.15 -71.00 3.95
CA HIS A 664 6.94 -71.48 3.28
C HIS A 664 6.33 -70.41 2.37
N PRO A 665 5.73 -70.79 1.22
CA PRO A 665 5.18 -69.83 0.28
C PRO A 665 3.84 -69.27 0.77
N VAL A 666 3.74 -67.96 0.87
CA VAL A 666 2.52 -67.23 1.24
C VAL A 666 2.10 -66.34 0.09
N THR A 667 0.85 -66.49 -0.34
CA THR A 667 0.23 -65.64 -1.37
C THR A 667 -0.65 -64.59 -0.71
N LEU A 668 -0.44 -63.33 -1.05
CA LEU A 668 -1.24 -62.20 -0.58
C LEU A 668 -1.93 -61.55 -1.78
N ASP A 669 -3.17 -61.10 -1.57
CA ASP A 669 -3.80 -60.12 -2.46
C ASP A 669 -3.16 -58.74 -2.30
N ALA A 670 -3.61 -57.75 -3.08
CA ALA A 670 -3.12 -56.39 -2.95
C ALA A 670 -3.66 -55.73 -1.68
N TYR A 671 -2.82 -54.94 -1.02
CA TYR A 671 -3.15 -54.16 0.17
C TYR A 671 -2.29 -52.90 0.18
N GLU A 672 -2.58 -51.97 1.08
CA GLU A 672 -1.74 -50.80 1.31
C GLU A 672 -1.22 -50.81 2.73
N ILE A 673 0.05 -50.43 2.93
CA ILE A 673 0.71 -50.35 4.23
C ILE A 673 1.20 -48.93 4.48
N ALA A 674 1.06 -48.42 5.69
CA ALA A 674 1.58 -47.10 6.02
C ALA A 674 3.10 -47.04 5.80
N THR A 675 3.59 -45.97 5.16
CA THR A 675 5.03 -45.69 4.95
C THR A 675 5.78 -45.72 6.29
N TYR A 676 5.14 -45.21 7.34
CA TYR A 676 5.73 -44.99 8.66
C TYR A 676 4.96 -45.71 9.76
N GLN A 677 5.60 -45.89 10.91
CA GLN A 677 4.92 -46.24 12.17
C GLN A 677 3.92 -45.14 12.54
N THR A 678 2.80 -45.50 13.19
CA THR A 678 1.82 -44.49 13.63
C THR A 678 2.43 -43.58 14.67
N THR A 679 2.41 -42.27 14.43
CA THR A 679 3.09 -41.29 15.31
C THR A 679 2.24 -40.91 16.53
N ASN A 680 2.86 -40.34 17.56
CA ASN A 680 2.13 -39.80 18.71
C ASN A 680 1.14 -38.71 18.28
N LYS A 681 1.49 -37.84 17.31
CA LYS A 681 0.56 -36.82 16.80
C LYS A 681 -0.69 -37.43 16.17
N GLN A 682 -0.52 -38.42 15.30
CA GLN A 682 -1.64 -39.11 14.66
C GLN A 682 -2.54 -39.79 15.71
N PHE A 683 -1.94 -40.44 16.69
CA PHE A 683 -2.68 -41.10 17.77
C PHE A 683 -3.41 -40.10 18.68
N CYS A 684 -2.81 -38.94 18.99
CA CYS A 684 -3.46 -37.83 19.69
C CYS A 684 -4.69 -37.30 18.93
N ASP A 685 -4.59 -37.10 17.62
CA ASP A 685 -5.70 -36.60 16.80
C ASP A 685 -6.91 -37.54 16.88
N VAL A 686 -6.68 -38.85 16.74
CA VAL A 686 -7.74 -39.88 16.85
C VAL A 686 -8.26 -40.00 18.29
N LEU A 687 -7.42 -39.86 19.33
CA LEU A 687 -7.87 -39.82 20.73
C LEU A 687 -8.73 -38.58 21.03
N ASN A 688 -8.40 -37.41 20.46
CA ASN A 688 -9.21 -36.19 20.59
C ASN A 688 -10.58 -36.36 19.95
N TRP A 689 -10.63 -36.95 18.76
CA TRP A 689 -11.89 -37.30 18.10
C TRP A 689 -12.70 -38.33 18.92
N ALA A 690 -12.05 -39.39 19.42
CA ALA A 690 -12.70 -40.43 20.22
C ALA A 690 -13.19 -39.91 21.58
N LEU A 691 -12.50 -38.92 22.17
CA LEU A 691 -12.94 -38.19 23.36
C LEU A 691 -14.21 -37.39 23.09
N ALA A 692 -14.26 -36.65 21.97
CA ALA A 692 -15.45 -35.90 21.55
C ALA A 692 -16.66 -36.81 21.27
N LYS A 693 -16.42 -38.05 20.81
CA LYS A 693 -17.44 -39.11 20.66
C LYS A 693 -17.86 -39.77 21.97
N GLY A 694 -17.14 -39.53 23.08
CA GLY A 694 -17.38 -40.18 24.37
C GLY A 694 -16.95 -41.65 24.44
N TYR A 695 -16.06 -42.10 23.55
CA TYR A 695 -15.62 -43.49 23.46
C TYR A 695 -14.58 -43.89 24.52
N LEU A 696 -13.87 -42.91 25.08
CA LEU A 696 -12.83 -43.13 26.08
C LEU A 696 -13.43 -43.40 27.48
N LYS A 697 -12.95 -44.46 28.13
CA LYS A 697 -13.42 -44.94 29.43
C LYS A 697 -12.27 -45.08 30.43
N THR A 698 -12.62 -45.14 31.70
CA THR A 698 -11.74 -45.55 32.82
C THR A 698 -11.76 -47.07 32.99
N TYR A 699 -10.89 -47.62 33.84
CA TYR A 699 -10.82 -49.06 34.15
C TYR A 699 -12.11 -49.66 34.74
N ASN A 700 -13.06 -48.82 35.21
CA ASN A 700 -14.38 -49.23 35.70
C ASN A 700 -15.51 -48.98 34.69
N GLY A 701 -15.19 -48.57 33.45
CA GLY A 701 -16.16 -48.34 32.38
C GLY A 701 -16.88 -46.98 32.42
N PHE A 702 -16.65 -46.15 33.43
CA PHE A 702 -17.12 -44.75 33.43
C PHE A 702 -16.40 -43.93 32.34
N PRO A 703 -17.02 -42.89 31.77
CA PRO A 703 -16.35 -41.98 30.84
C PRO A 703 -15.02 -41.45 31.39
N TRP A 704 -14.02 -41.33 30.52
CA TRP A 704 -12.69 -40.82 30.90
C TRP A 704 -12.70 -39.30 30.99
N THR A 705 -12.19 -38.75 32.10
CA THR A 705 -12.35 -37.32 32.45
C THR A 705 -11.02 -36.56 32.56
N GLY A 706 -10.03 -36.88 31.72
CA GLY A 706 -8.75 -36.16 31.69
C GLY A 706 -7.63 -36.74 32.57
N THR A 707 -7.84 -37.89 33.23
CA THR A 707 -6.83 -38.46 34.14
C THR A 707 -6.91 -39.98 34.22
N GLY A 708 -5.75 -40.62 34.48
CA GLY A 708 -5.59 -42.07 34.50
C GLY A 708 -5.45 -42.70 33.11
N ASP A 709 -5.22 -44.01 33.09
CA ASP A 709 -5.09 -44.78 31.85
C ASP A 709 -6.41 -44.85 31.07
N ILE A 710 -6.30 -44.97 29.74
CA ILE A 710 -7.42 -44.95 28.81
C ILE A 710 -7.87 -46.38 28.52
N TYR A 711 -9.17 -46.63 28.63
CA TYR A 711 -9.85 -47.88 28.29
C TYR A 711 -10.93 -47.64 27.23
N GLY A 712 -11.42 -48.68 26.56
CA GLY A 712 -12.51 -48.56 25.58
C GLY A 712 -13.17 -49.88 25.19
N GLY A 713 -14.11 -49.81 24.24
CA GLY A 713 -14.96 -50.93 23.77
C GLY A 713 -16.02 -51.40 24.77
N GLY A 714 -16.84 -52.37 24.37
CA GLY A 714 -17.88 -52.98 25.19
C GLY A 714 -17.31 -53.90 26.28
N ASN A 715 -16.40 -54.79 25.90
CA ASN A 715 -15.65 -55.67 26.82
C ASN A 715 -14.39 -55.00 27.43
N LEU A 716 -14.49 -53.69 27.71
CA LEU A 716 -13.53 -52.81 28.38
C LEU A 716 -12.05 -53.27 28.38
N GLN A 717 -11.30 -52.86 27.37
CA GLN A 717 -9.86 -53.14 27.24
C GLN A 717 -9.03 -51.89 27.54
N ILE A 718 -7.84 -52.07 28.14
CA ILE A 718 -6.84 -50.99 28.26
C ILE A 718 -6.32 -50.64 26.86
N LEU A 719 -6.24 -49.35 26.56
CA LEU A 719 -5.79 -48.82 25.27
C LEU A 719 -4.45 -48.12 25.38
N VAL A 720 -4.29 -47.21 26.35
CA VAL A 720 -3.07 -46.41 26.56
C VAL A 720 -2.79 -46.28 28.07
N ALA A 721 -1.57 -46.63 28.46
CA ALA A 721 -1.07 -46.46 29.81
C ALA A 721 -0.48 -45.05 30.00
N MET A 722 -1.36 -44.06 30.12
CA MET A 722 -1.04 -42.63 30.24
C MET A 722 -0.22 -42.29 31.49
N LEU A 723 -0.36 -43.08 32.56
CA LEU A 723 0.33 -42.88 33.84
C LEU A 723 1.81 -43.29 33.81
N GLU A 724 2.24 -44.03 32.80
CA GLU A 724 3.64 -44.48 32.66
C GLU A 724 4.54 -43.32 32.17
N PRO A 725 5.76 -43.16 32.72
CA PRO A 725 6.64 -42.04 32.40
C PRO A 725 7.16 -42.07 30.95
N GLU A 726 7.25 -43.24 30.33
CA GLU A 726 7.65 -43.41 28.93
C GLU A 726 6.51 -43.08 27.96
N CYS A 727 5.26 -42.91 28.41
CA CYS A 727 4.17 -42.53 27.51
C CYS A 727 4.46 -41.15 26.90
N ASN A 728 4.45 -41.06 25.57
CA ASN A 728 4.77 -39.84 24.83
C ASN A 728 3.54 -38.97 24.53
N VAL A 729 2.40 -39.26 25.17
CA VAL A 729 1.16 -38.48 25.10
C VAL A 729 0.82 -37.92 26.47
N GLN A 730 0.30 -36.70 26.49
CA GLN A 730 -0.23 -36.02 27.68
C GLN A 730 -1.60 -35.43 27.37
N PHE A 731 -2.34 -35.08 28.42
CA PHE A 731 -3.64 -34.43 28.30
C PHE A 731 -3.59 -33.07 28.99
N THR A 732 -3.81 -32.00 28.25
CA THR A 732 -3.66 -30.61 28.72
C THR A 732 -4.74 -29.76 28.06
N ASP A 733 -5.38 -28.88 28.83
CA ASP A 733 -6.42 -27.96 28.37
C ASP A 733 -7.57 -28.60 27.55
N GLY A 734 -7.89 -29.85 27.85
CA GLY A 734 -8.96 -30.61 27.20
C GLY A 734 -8.54 -31.42 25.97
N LEU A 735 -7.26 -31.38 25.59
CA LEU A 735 -6.72 -32.05 24.41
C LEU A 735 -5.58 -33.03 24.74
N PHE A 736 -5.55 -34.15 24.04
CA PHE A 736 -4.38 -34.99 23.90
C PHE A 736 -3.36 -34.31 22.99
N ILE A 737 -2.15 -34.15 23.49
CA ILE A 737 -1.01 -33.61 22.75
C ILE A 737 0.23 -34.49 22.99
N PRO A 738 1.17 -34.56 22.04
CA PRO A 738 2.47 -35.18 22.28
C PRO A 738 3.23 -34.49 23.43
N ARG A 739 4.05 -35.25 24.16
CA ARG A 739 5.03 -34.72 25.12
C ARG A 739 6.27 -34.20 24.40
N THR A 740 7.13 -33.52 25.15
CA THR A 740 8.51 -33.24 24.76
C THR A 740 9.47 -34.08 25.61
N ARG A 741 10.71 -34.27 25.14
CA ARG A 741 11.80 -34.95 25.89
C ARG A 741 13.14 -34.26 25.68
N THR A 742 13.99 -34.33 26.70
CA THR A 742 15.37 -33.84 26.61
C THR A 742 16.27 -34.89 25.93
N GLY A 743 17.17 -34.43 25.06
CA GLY A 743 18.25 -35.22 24.48
C GLY A 743 19.56 -34.42 24.38
N VAL A 744 20.46 -34.85 23.49
CA VAL A 744 21.76 -34.18 23.28
C VAL A 744 21.73 -33.23 22.08
N PRO A 745 22.50 -32.12 22.09
CA PRO A 745 23.33 -31.60 23.17
C PRO A 745 22.53 -31.26 24.44
N ASP A 746 23.14 -31.37 25.63
CA ASP A 746 22.47 -31.28 26.93
C ASP A 746 21.48 -30.09 27.01
N GLY A 747 20.22 -30.40 27.28
CA GLY A 747 19.14 -29.42 27.38
C GLY A 747 18.34 -29.21 26.08
N THR A 748 18.70 -29.87 24.98
CA THR A 748 17.90 -29.87 23.74
C THR A 748 16.56 -30.56 23.98
N VAL A 749 15.45 -29.86 23.69
CA VAL A 749 14.09 -30.36 23.88
C VAL A 749 13.49 -30.77 22.54
N TYR A 750 13.26 -32.07 22.36
CA TYR A 750 12.63 -32.66 21.19
C TYR A 750 11.11 -32.79 21.38
N ALA A 751 10.35 -32.46 20.33
CA ALA A 751 8.93 -32.81 20.26
C ALA A 751 8.77 -34.29 19.92
N MET A 752 7.89 -35.00 20.63
CA MET A 752 7.63 -36.43 20.37
C MET A 752 6.50 -36.65 19.35
N ASP A 753 6.06 -35.61 18.65
CA ASP A 753 4.91 -35.61 17.73
C ASP A 753 5.13 -36.53 16.52
N ALA A 754 6.32 -36.48 15.92
CA ALA A 754 6.76 -37.35 14.82
C ALA A 754 7.37 -38.69 15.29
N HIS A 755 7.52 -38.91 16.59
CA HIS A 755 7.97 -40.20 17.13
C HIS A 755 6.84 -41.24 17.09
N PRO A 756 7.14 -42.55 17.02
CA PRO A 756 6.12 -43.59 17.04
C PRO A 756 5.36 -43.61 18.38
N MET A 757 4.08 -43.99 18.32
CA MET A 757 3.23 -44.20 19.49
C MET A 757 3.60 -45.50 20.21
N ILE A 758 3.71 -45.43 21.54
CA ILE A 758 4.08 -46.53 22.44
C ILE A 758 3.25 -46.47 23.74
N ARG A 759 3.51 -47.36 24.71
CA ARG A 759 2.71 -47.48 25.94
C ARG A 759 1.22 -47.72 25.65
N THR A 760 0.94 -48.33 24.51
CA THR A 760 -0.39 -48.71 24.05
C THR A 760 -0.45 -50.22 23.79
N SER A 761 -1.64 -50.78 23.95
CA SER A 761 -1.89 -52.21 23.84
C SER A 761 -2.23 -52.60 22.40
N TRP A 762 -2.38 -53.90 22.12
CA TRP A 762 -2.92 -54.35 20.83
C TRP A 762 -4.33 -53.79 20.61
N PHE A 763 -5.15 -53.74 21.67
CA PHE A 763 -6.49 -53.14 21.63
C PHE A 763 -6.44 -51.63 21.39
N GLY A 764 -5.43 -50.91 21.90
CA GLY A 764 -5.26 -49.49 21.63
C GLY A 764 -5.05 -49.20 20.14
N TYR A 765 -4.25 -50.02 19.46
CA TYR A 765 -4.09 -49.93 18.01
C TYR A 765 -5.33 -50.38 17.23
N ALA A 766 -6.02 -51.44 17.66
CA ALA A 766 -7.29 -51.84 17.03
C ALA A 766 -8.37 -50.76 17.16
N ALA A 767 -8.44 -50.07 18.31
CA ALA A 767 -9.31 -48.91 18.51
C ALA A 767 -8.91 -47.75 17.59
N PHE A 768 -7.62 -47.40 17.52
CA PHE A 768 -7.10 -46.37 16.61
C PHE A 768 -7.51 -46.65 15.15
N CYS A 769 -7.33 -47.88 14.68
CA CYS A 769 -7.71 -48.29 13.33
C CYS A 769 -9.22 -48.10 13.07
N ASN A 770 -10.07 -48.58 13.99
CA ASN A 770 -11.51 -48.45 13.89
C ASN A 770 -11.98 -46.99 13.92
N TRP A 771 -11.44 -46.17 14.83
CA TRP A 771 -11.83 -44.77 15.01
C TRP A 771 -11.34 -43.88 13.88
N LEU A 772 -10.13 -44.11 13.36
CA LEU A 772 -9.66 -43.43 12.16
C LEU A 772 -10.54 -43.78 10.95
N SER A 773 -10.94 -45.05 10.82
CA SER A 773 -11.88 -45.50 9.78
C SER A 773 -13.24 -44.80 9.92
N GLU A 774 -13.83 -44.78 11.11
CA GLU A 774 -15.12 -44.12 11.36
C GLU A 774 -15.04 -42.59 11.15
N TRP A 775 -13.90 -41.96 11.45
CA TRP A 775 -13.68 -40.53 11.22
C TRP A 775 -13.65 -40.20 9.71
N GLN A 776 -13.02 -41.05 8.91
CA GLN A 776 -12.97 -40.92 7.44
C GLN A 776 -14.25 -41.42 6.74
N GLY A 777 -15.13 -42.16 7.44
CA GLY A 777 -16.33 -42.78 6.86
C GLY A 777 -16.11 -44.17 6.26
N LEU A 778 -14.96 -44.80 6.49
CA LEU A 778 -14.64 -46.17 6.10
C LEU A 778 -15.27 -47.20 7.05
N THR A 779 -15.44 -48.44 6.59
CA THR A 779 -16.00 -49.54 7.40
C THR A 779 -14.97 -50.02 8.44
N PRO A 780 -15.26 -49.94 9.76
CA PRO A 780 -14.33 -50.42 10.79
C PRO A 780 -14.08 -51.94 10.70
N CYS A 781 -12.86 -52.37 11.02
CA CYS A 781 -12.40 -53.75 10.84
C CYS A 781 -12.57 -54.65 12.07
N TYR A 782 -12.80 -54.09 13.26
CA TYR A 782 -12.87 -54.83 14.53
C TYR A 782 -14.24 -54.74 15.20
N ASP A 783 -14.72 -55.85 15.77
CA ASP A 783 -15.84 -55.84 16.72
C ASP A 783 -15.33 -55.52 18.14
N MET A 784 -15.38 -54.25 18.53
CA MET A 784 -14.93 -53.76 19.85
C MET A 784 -15.88 -54.12 21.01
N ASP A 785 -17.04 -54.72 20.73
CA ASP A 785 -18.01 -55.15 21.74
C ASP A 785 -17.91 -56.65 22.05
N SER A 786 -17.32 -57.47 21.16
CA SER A 786 -16.99 -58.87 21.42
C SER A 786 -15.73 -59.07 22.30
N ALA A 787 -15.52 -60.28 22.81
CA ALA A 787 -14.32 -60.61 23.57
C ALA A 787 -13.10 -60.74 22.65
N ASN A 788 -11.96 -60.19 23.07
CA ASN A 788 -10.68 -60.14 22.32
C ASN A 788 -10.72 -59.40 20.97
N TRP A 789 -11.79 -58.64 20.70
CA TRP A 789 -11.97 -57.78 19.52
C TRP A 789 -11.61 -58.47 18.19
N PRO A 790 -12.42 -59.45 17.75
CA PRO A 790 -12.15 -60.19 16.52
C PRO A 790 -12.20 -59.27 15.30
N LEU A 791 -11.40 -59.62 14.29
CA LEU A 791 -11.43 -58.99 12.99
C LEU A 791 -12.70 -59.44 12.25
N THR A 792 -13.54 -58.49 11.86
CA THR A 792 -14.79 -58.71 11.12
C THR A 792 -14.61 -58.52 9.61
N THR A 793 -13.58 -57.78 9.22
CA THR A 793 -13.20 -57.50 7.82
C THR A 793 -11.77 -58.02 7.57
N PRO A 794 -11.58 -59.34 7.35
CA PRO A 794 -10.27 -59.93 7.11
C PRO A 794 -9.80 -59.73 5.67
N PRO A 795 -8.47 -59.66 5.41
CA PRO A 795 -7.97 -59.70 4.03
C PRO A 795 -8.48 -60.95 3.29
N PRO A 796 -8.87 -60.84 2.01
CA PRO A 796 -8.73 -59.68 1.12
C PRO A 796 -10.00 -58.82 1.02
N GLN A 797 -10.87 -58.82 2.04
CA GLN A 797 -12.08 -57.99 2.02
C GLN A 797 -11.72 -56.50 2.17
N SER A 798 -12.23 -55.68 1.25
CA SER A 798 -12.11 -54.21 1.33
C SER A 798 -12.75 -53.67 2.61
N GLY A 799 -12.11 -52.67 3.22
CA GLY A 799 -12.47 -52.12 4.52
C GLY A 799 -11.60 -50.94 4.92
N GLY A 800 -11.82 -50.44 6.15
CA GLY A 800 -11.00 -49.40 6.74
C GLY A 800 -9.61 -49.89 7.19
N TYR A 801 -8.97 -49.09 8.03
CA TYR A 801 -7.67 -49.43 8.60
C TYR A 801 -7.76 -50.63 9.53
N ARG A 802 -6.66 -51.37 9.62
CA ARG A 802 -6.43 -52.47 10.56
C ARG A 802 -4.93 -52.62 10.83
N LEU A 803 -4.57 -53.45 11.80
CA LEU A 803 -3.20 -53.92 11.94
C LEU A 803 -2.83 -54.87 10.77
N PRO A 804 -1.57 -54.88 10.31
CA PRO A 804 -1.10 -55.83 9.32
C PRO A 804 -1.22 -57.26 9.85
N THR A 805 -1.53 -58.21 8.98
CA THR A 805 -1.20 -59.62 9.27
C THR A 805 0.31 -59.80 9.34
N GLU A 806 0.78 -60.83 10.04
CA GLU A 806 2.21 -61.15 10.14
C GLU A 806 2.83 -61.35 8.74
N ALA A 807 2.06 -61.93 7.81
CA ALA A 807 2.46 -62.11 6.42
C ALA A 807 2.52 -60.79 5.62
N GLU A 808 1.52 -59.92 5.74
CA GLU A 808 1.55 -58.59 5.10
C GLU A 808 2.71 -57.74 5.63
N TRP A 809 3.02 -57.85 6.93
CA TRP A 809 4.16 -57.18 7.52
C TRP A 809 5.48 -57.71 6.95
N GLU A 810 5.69 -59.03 6.96
CA GLU A 810 6.94 -59.64 6.47
C GLU A 810 7.14 -59.43 4.96
N ARG A 811 6.07 -59.52 4.16
CA ARG A 811 6.08 -59.21 2.72
C ARG A 811 6.61 -57.80 2.45
N ALA A 812 6.05 -56.81 3.15
CA ALA A 812 6.42 -55.40 3.00
C ALA A 812 7.84 -55.10 3.51
N ALA A 813 8.27 -55.78 4.59
CA ALA A 813 9.59 -55.61 5.16
C ALA A 813 10.70 -56.21 4.30
N ALA A 814 10.49 -57.41 3.75
CA ALA A 814 11.59 -58.29 3.34
C ALA A 814 11.66 -58.63 1.85
N TRP A 815 10.56 -58.60 1.11
CA TRP A 815 10.51 -59.22 -0.22
C TRP A 815 10.59 -58.21 -1.37
N ASP A 816 11.66 -58.28 -2.18
CA ASP A 816 11.88 -57.37 -3.32
C ASP A 816 11.28 -57.83 -4.66
N GLY A 817 10.55 -58.94 -4.65
CA GLY A 817 10.06 -59.61 -5.86
C GLY A 817 10.92 -60.80 -6.30
N SER A 818 12.16 -60.89 -5.82
CA SER A 818 13.14 -61.92 -6.20
C SER A 818 13.77 -62.66 -5.02
N ARG A 819 13.98 -61.98 -3.89
CA ARG A 819 14.58 -62.54 -2.66
C ARG A 819 14.02 -61.90 -1.40
N HIS A 820 14.25 -62.58 -0.28
CA HIS A 820 14.00 -62.12 1.08
C HIS A 820 15.26 -61.45 1.65
N TRP A 821 15.11 -60.30 2.29
CA TRP A 821 16.19 -59.52 2.91
C TRP A 821 16.17 -59.66 4.43
N ILE A 822 17.33 -59.90 5.05
CA ILE A 822 17.42 -60.11 6.51
C ILE A 822 17.02 -58.84 7.27
N TYR A 823 17.29 -57.64 6.74
CA TYR A 823 16.86 -56.36 7.33
C TYR A 823 15.95 -55.56 6.39
N GLY A 824 15.02 -54.83 7.00
CA GLY A 824 13.90 -54.13 6.37
C GLY A 824 14.27 -52.88 5.58
N TYR A 825 15.48 -52.85 5.01
CA TYR A 825 16.05 -51.78 4.21
C TYR A 825 16.93 -52.32 3.07
N THR A 826 16.53 -53.45 2.47
CA THR A 826 17.23 -54.12 1.36
C THR A 826 18.71 -54.45 1.64
N ASN A 827 19.00 -54.93 2.86
CA ASN A 827 20.37 -55.29 3.25
C ASN A 827 20.39 -56.54 4.15
N ASP A 828 21.49 -57.28 4.11
CA ASP A 828 21.73 -58.45 4.95
C ASP A 828 22.62 -58.15 6.17
N THR A 829 23.12 -56.92 6.28
CA THR A 829 24.01 -56.46 7.37
C THR A 829 23.36 -55.34 8.17
N LEU A 830 23.27 -55.51 9.49
CA LEU A 830 22.76 -54.50 10.42
C LEU A 830 23.66 -53.25 10.45
N SER A 831 23.07 -52.05 10.46
CA SER A 831 23.81 -50.79 10.53
C SER A 831 23.10 -49.71 11.35
N GLU A 832 23.83 -49.08 12.27
CA GLU A 832 23.39 -47.93 13.08
C GLU A 832 23.08 -46.67 12.24
N ALA A 833 23.58 -46.61 11.01
CA ALA A 833 23.23 -45.57 10.04
C ALA A 833 21.92 -45.84 9.28
N ARG A 834 21.25 -46.99 9.53
CA ARG A 834 20.07 -47.45 8.78
C ARG A 834 18.84 -47.75 9.63
N CYS A 835 19.01 -47.99 10.93
CA CYS A 835 17.92 -48.25 11.85
C CYS A 835 18.33 -47.99 13.30
N ASN A 836 17.34 -47.66 14.14
CA ASN A 836 17.52 -47.42 15.57
C ASN A 836 17.44 -48.76 16.35
N TYR A 837 18.55 -49.21 16.93
CA TYR A 837 18.62 -50.42 17.76
C TYR A 837 19.61 -50.25 18.92
N GLY A 838 19.42 -51.05 19.98
CA GLY A 838 20.38 -51.15 21.07
C GLY A 838 21.33 -52.31 20.84
N ASN A 839 22.63 -52.09 21.01
CA ASN A 839 23.65 -53.14 20.87
C ASN A 839 23.83 -53.98 22.16
N HIS A 840 22.73 -54.16 22.90
CA HIS A 840 22.73 -54.80 24.22
C HIS A 840 22.80 -56.33 24.08
N PRO A 841 23.60 -57.06 24.90
CA PRO A 841 24.38 -56.61 26.06
C PRO A 841 25.84 -56.22 25.76
N TYR A 842 26.27 -56.15 24.49
CA TYR A 842 27.69 -56.12 24.11
C TYR A 842 28.25 -54.74 23.76
N GLY A 843 27.41 -53.70 23.66
CA GLY A 843 27.81 -52.32 23.38
C GLY A 843 26.87 -51.29 24.01
N PRO A 844 27.19 -49.98 23.89
CA PRO A 844 26.34 -48.90 24.37
C PRO A 844 24.99 -48.84 23.62
N TYR A 845 23.99 -48.19 24.21
CA TYR A 845 22.73 -47.88 23.54
C TYR A 845 22.98 -46.85 22.43
N VAL A 846 22.68 -47.21 21.18
CA VAL A 846 22.77 -46.32 20.03
C VAL A 846 21.43 -45.59 19.87
N ASN A 847 21.17 -44.67 20.80
CA ASN A 847 20.01 -43.79 20.77
C ASN A 847 20.32 -42.59 19.83
N PRO A 848 19.67 -42.46 18.66
CA PRO A 848 20.10 -41.49 17.65
C PRO A 848 19.98 -40.02 18.11
N LEU A 849 18.96 -39.66 18.88
CA LEU A 849 18.79 -38.30 19.42
C LEU A 849 19.48 -38.08 20.78
N GLY A 850 20.13 -39.13 21.33
CA GLY A 850 20.69 -39.10 22.68
C GLY A 850 19.69 -38.68 23.76
N LEU A 851 18.39 -38.99 23.59
CA LEU A 851 17.35 -38.78 24.61
C LEU A 851 17.83 -39.28 25.99
N THR A 852 17.73 -38.44 27.02
CA THR A 852 18.33 -38.72 28.33
C THR A 852 17.53 -39.74 29.15
N GLU A 853 16.28 -40.01 28.76
CA GLU A 853 15.35 -40.92 29.44
C GLU A 853 14.60 -41.81 28.44
N LEU A 854 14.09 -42.95 28.89
CA LEU A 854 13.31 -43.87 28.07
C LEU A 854 11.96 -43.23 27.64
N PRO A 855 11.47 -43.51 26.42
CA PRO A 855 12.00 -44.44 25.42
C PRO A 855 13.09 -43.81 24.54
N TYR A 856 13.94 -44.64 23.92
CA TYR A 856 15.01 -44.18 23.02
C TYR A 856 14.60 -44.24 21.53
N THR A 857 13.35 -43.90 21.24
CA THR A 857 12.79 -43.80 19.88
C THR A 857 13.43 -42.69 19.06
N SER A 858 13.45 -42.84 17.74
CA SER A 858 13.64 -41.76 16.76
C SER A 858 12.29 -41.31 16.19
N PRO A 859 12.22 -40.12 15.55
CA PRO A 859 11.16 -39.80 14.62
C PRO A 859 11.00 -40.91 13.58
N VAL A 860 9.79 -41.11 13.09
CA VAL A 860 9.55 -42.08 12.01
C VAL A 860 10.18 -41.57 10.71
N GLY A 861 10.76 -42.46 9.93
CA GLY A 861 11.49 -42.09 8.71
C GLY A 861 12.83 -41.38 8.93
N TRP A 862 13.35 -41.32 10.17
CA TRP A 862 14.61 -40.61 10.48
C TRP A 862 15.82 -41.08 9.65
N PHE A 863 15.82 -42.33 9.19
CA PHE A 863 16.87 -42.90 8.35
C PHE A 863 16.58 -42.66 6.85
N ASP A 864 16.52 -41.38 6.48
CA ASP A 864 16.22 -40.85 5.14
C ASP A 864 17.46 -40.47 4.31
N GLY A 865 18.66 -40.55 4.91
CA GLY A 865 19.92 -40.17 4.26
C GLY A 865 20.26 -38.68 4.35
N VAL A 866 19.43 -37.88 5.03
CA VAL A 866 19.64 -36.44 5.26
C VAL A 866 20.01 -36.18 6.72
N ASN A 867 19.37 -36.87 7.66
CA ASN A 867 19.59 -36.64 9.08
C ASN A 867 20.98 -37.11 9.55
N ILE A 868 21.54 -36.43 10.55
CA ILE A 868 22.76 -36.83 11.26
C ILE A 868 22.40 -37.06 12.73
N SER A 869 22.80 -38.21 13.28
CA SER A 869 22.63 -38.55 14.69
C SER A 869 23.48 -37.62 15.57
N PRO A 870 22.91 -36.68 16.36
CA PRO A 870 23.68 -35.85 17.28
C PRO A 870 24.40 -36.68 18.35
N ASN A 871 23.90 -37.89 18.64
CA ASN A 871 24.65 -38.89 19.38
C ASN A 871 25.64 -39.60 18.45
N GLY A 872 26.92 -39.20 18.48
CA GLY A 872 28.00 -39.85 17.75
C GLY A 872 28.30 -39.32 16.34
N ASN A 873 27.55 -38.33 15.84
CA ASN A 873 27.71 -37.72 14.51
C ASN A 873 27.66 -38.74 13.35
N ILE A 874 26.79 -39.75 13.46
CA ILE A 874 26.58 -40.77 12.44
C ILE A 874 25.59 -40.22 11.40
N PRO A 875 25.98 -40.01 10.13
CA PRO A 875 25.05 -39.69 9.07
C PRO A 875 24.12 -40.88 8.84
N THR A 876 22.82 -40.61 8.70
CA THR A 876 21.88 -41.64 8.26
C THR A 876 22.10 -41.99 6.79
N LEU A 877 21.61 -43.15 6.38
CA LEU A 877 21.50 -43.56 4.99
C LEU A 877 20.03 -43.81 4.68
N ASP A 878 19.61 -43.44 3.48
CA ASP A 878 18.26 -43.74 3.00
C ASP A 878 17.99 -45.25 3.08
N SER A 879 16.99 -45.62 3.89
CA SER A 879 16.75 -47.00 4.35
C SER A 879 15.27 -47.43 4.25
N PRO A 880 14.61 -47.29 3.08
CA PRO A 880 13.29 -47.86 2.86
C PRO A 880 13.37 -49.38 2.66
N SER A 881 12.33 -50.08 3.09
CA SER A 881 12.07 -51.48 2.75
C SER A 881 11.79 -51.64 1.24
N PRO A 882 11.72 -52.87 0.70
CA PRO A 882 11.49 -53.08 -0.72
C PRO A 882 10.21 -52.45 -1.30
N VAL A 883 9.21 -52.16 -0.44
CA VAL A 883 7.97 -51.48 -0.85
C VAL A 883 7.99 -49.96 -0.61
N GLY A 884 9.06 -49.42 -0.03
CA GLY A 884 9.19 -48.00 0.31
C GLY A 884 8.90 -47.64 1.78
N ALA A 885 8.59 -48.60 2.64
CA ALA A 885 8.23 -48.34 4.04
C ALA A 885 9.48 -48.20 4.93
N TYR A 886 9.51 -47.23 5.83
CA TYR A 886 10.62 -46.98 6.75
C TYR A 886 10.40 -47.65 8.10
N ASP A 887 11.47 -47.78 8.88
CA ASP A 887 11.49 -48.35 10.23
C ASP A 887 10.99 -49.81 10.32
N MET A 888 10.99 -50.56 9.20
CA MET A 888 10.67 -52.01 9.18
C MET A 888 11.74 -52.87 9.88
N SER A 889 12.84 -52.26 10.33
CA SER A 889 13.82 -52.81 11.27
C SER A 889 14.14 -51.75 12.32
N GLY A 890 14.03 -52.11 13.60
CA GLY A 890 14.35 -51.21 14.71
C GLY A 890 13.26 -50.19 15.05
N ASN A 891 13.66 -49.12 15.73
CA ASN A 891 12.81 -48.12 16.40
C ASN A 891 11.87 -48.75 17.43
N ILE A 892 10.73 -49.32 17.04
CA ILE A 892 9.79 -50.04 17.92
C ILE A 892 9.28 -51.32 17.28
N TRP A 893 8.91 -52.30 18.12
CA TRP A 893 8.23 -53.48 17.61
C TRP A 893 6.80 -53.11 17.19
N GLU A 894 6.33 -53.69 16.11
CA GLU A 894 5.01 -53.38 15.55
C GLU A 894 4.04 -54.53 15.79
N TRP A 895 2.92 -54.26 16.48
CA TRP A 895 1.82 -55.21 16.65
C TRP A 895 1.28 -55.67 15.30
N CYS A 896 1.03 -56.97 15.17
CA CYS A 896 0.32 -57.57 14.04
C CYS A 896 -1.05 -58.09 14.48
N GLN A 897 -1.91 -58.36 13.51
CA GLN A 897 -3.25 -58.89 13.69
C GLN A 897 -3.26 -60.27 14.35
N ASP A 898 -2.28 -61.11 14.00
CA ASP A 898 -2.27 -62.55 14.22
C ASP A 898 -2.17 -62.93 15.70
N TRP A 899 -2.86 -64.02 16.06
CA TRP A 899 -2.53 -64.76 17.26
C TRP A 899 -1.21 -65.52 17.04
N TYR A 900 -0.33 -65.54 18.04
CA TYR A 900 0.94 -66.23 17.92
C TYR A 900 0.79 -67.75 18.07
N SER A 901 1.46 -68.48 17.19
CA SER A 901 1.76 -69.90 17.37
C SER A 901 3.15 -70.19 16.80
N SER A 902 3.95 -70.92 17.59
CA SER A 902 5.30 -71.36 17.23
C SER A 902 5.34 -72.47 16.18
N THR A 903 4.18 -73.02 15.79
CA THR A 903 4.06 -74.10 14.80
C THR A 903 3.23 -73.72 13.57
N TYR A 904 2.78 -72.46 13.47
CA TYR A 904 1.86 -72.02 12.41
C TYR A 904 2.44 -72.22 10.99
N TYR A 905 3.70 -71.84 10.78
CA TYR A 905 4.39 -71.92 9.48
C TYR A 905 4.49 -73.36 8.93
N SER A 906 4.38 -74.38 9.80
CA SER A 906 4.34 -75.79 9.40
C SER A 906 3.08 -76.19 8.63
N GLY A 907 2.12 -75.27 8.43
CA GLY A 907 0.92 -75.49 7.61
C GLY A 907 1.20 -75.62 6.10
N GLY A 908 2.39 -75.26 5.62
CA GLY A 908 2.75 -75.30 4.19
C GLY A 908 2.31 -74.02 3.46
N ALA A 909 1.90 -74.15 2.20
CA ALA A 909 1.49 -73.00 1.39
C ALA A 909 0.21 -72.32 1.94
N MET A 910 0.21 -70.99 2.04
CA MET A 910 -0.92 -70.22 2.59
C MET A 910 -1.40 -69.12 1.64
N THR A 911 -2.63 -68.65 1.86
CA THR A 911 -3.23 -67.51 1.14
C THR A 911 -3.94 -66.60 2.13
N ASN A 912 -3.58 -65.32 2.15
CA ASN A 912 -4.04 -64.30 3.12
C ASN A 912 -4.13 -64.82 4.58
N PRO A 913 -3.07 -65.43 5.14
CA PRO A 913 -3.11 -65.96 6.50
C PRO A 913 -3.34 -64.85 7.53
N THR A 914 -4.21 -65.12 8.51
CA THR A 914 -4.56 -64.21 9.61
C THR A 914 -4.21 -64.82 10.98
N GLY A 915 -3.34 -65.82 10.98
CA GLY A 915 -2.92 -66.58 12.14
C GLY A 915 -3.88 -67.72 12.51
N PRO A 916 -3.69 -68.36 13.68
CA PRO A 916 -4.68 -69.22 14.30
C PRO A 916 -5.92 -68.42 14.70
N ALA A 917 -7.11 -69.02 14.62
CA ALA A 917 -8.37 -68.35 14.98
C ALA A 917 -8.45 -67.90 16.46
N THR A 918 -7.64 -68.49 17.34
CA THR A 918 -7.60 -68.20 18.78
C THR A 918 -6.17 -68.30 19.31
N GLY A 919 -5.80 -67.47 20.30
CA GLY A 919 -4.53 -67.56 21.00
C GLY A 919 -4.55 -66.86 22.36
N VAL A 920 -3.37 -66.80 22.99
CA VAL A 920 -3.15 -66.10 24.28
C VAL A 920 -2.35 -64.81 24.07
N THR A 921 -1.45 -64.81 23.09
CA THR A 921 -0.55 -63.68 22.78
C THR A 921 -0.68 -63.28 21.31
N LYS A 922 -0.63 -61.98 21.04
CA LYS A 922 -0.59 -61.41 19.68
C LYS A 922 0.85 -61.29 19.21
N VAL A 923 1.05 -61.42 17.90
CA VAL A 923 2.34 -61.27 17.21
C VAL A 923 2.79 -59.81 17.23
N PHE A 924 4.10 -59.57 17.30
CA PHE A 924 4.72 -58.32 16.86
C PHE A 924 6.07 -58.54 16.17
N ARG A 925 6.49 -57.57 15.36
CA ARG A 925 7.55 -57.70 14.34
C ARG A 925 8.51 -56.50 14.28
N GLY A 926 9.70 -56.68 13.71
CA GLY A 926 10.64 -55.59 13.37
C GLY A 926 11.76 -55.25 14.37
N GLY A 927 11.75 -55.77 15.60
CA GLY A 927 12.72 -55.38 16.63
C GLY A 927 12.43 -53.99 17.22
N ALA A 928 13.38 -53.37 17.93
CA ALA A 928 13.21 -52.05 18.54
C ALA A 928 14.58 -51.42 18.91
N PHE A 929 14.57 -50.18 19.43
CA PHE A 929 15.72 -49.40 19.97
C PHE A 929 16.54 -50.09 21.10
N ARG A 930 16.28 -51.38 21.39
CA ARG A 930 16.83 -52.12 22.53
C ARG A 930 17.77 -53.27 22.15
N ASP A 931 17.41 -54.09 21.15
CA ASP A 931 18.08 -55.38 20.91
C ASP A 931 18.32 -55.63 19.41
N ALA A 932 19.56 -55.43 18.96
CA ALA A 932 20.06 -55.60 17.59
C ALA A 932 19.56 -56.86 16.86
N GLN A 933 19.77 -58.04 17.48
CA GLN A 933 19.46 -59.37 16.93
C GLN A 933 17.98 -59.61 16.57
N ASN A 934 17.09 -58.79 17.13
CA ASN A 934 15.64 -58.88 16.91
C ASN A 934 15.17 -58.00 15.74
N CYS A 935 16.04 -57.16 15.17
CA CYS A 935 15.67 -56.24 14.09
C CYS A 935 15.59 -56.92 12.71
N ARG A 936 15.82 -58.23 12.63
CA ARG A 936 15.68 -59.02 11.40
C ARG A 936 14.21 -59.07 10.96
N THR A 937 13.97 -58.96 9.66
CA THR A 937 12.62 -59.00 9.08
C THR A 937 11.86 -60.28 9.40
N ALA A 938 12.54 -61.42 9.48
CA ALA A 938 11.95 -62.71 9.84
C ALA A 938 11.65 -62.86 11.36
N SER A 939 12.18 -61.99 12.22
CA SER A 939 12.06 -62.11 13.68
C SER A 939 10.62 -61.90 14.16
N ARG A 940 10.11 -62.86 14.95
CA ARG A 940 8.79 -62.83 15.60
C ARG A 940 8.90 -63.08 17.09
N ASP A 941 8.12 -62.34 17.85
CA ASP A 941 7.84 -62.59 19.27
C ASP A 941 6.37 -62.23 19.56
N SER A 942 5.88 -62.47 20.77
CA SER A 942 4.47 -62.30 21.11
C SER A 942 4.23 -61.85 22.55
N ARG A 943 3.09 -61.20 22.79
CA ARG A 943 2.68 -60.78 24.14
C ARG A 943 1.17 -60.75 24.29
N GLU A 944 0.67 -60.82 25.52
CA GLU A 944 -0.76 -60.72 25.79
C GLU A 944 -1.28 -59.36 25.26
N PRO A 945 -2.46 -59.32 24.62
CA PRO A 945 -2.92 -58.14 23.88
C PRO A 945 -3.24 -56.93 24.77
N ASP A 946 -3.35 -57.12 26.08
CA ASP A 946 -3.59 -56.08 27.08
C ASP A 946 -2.31 -55.37 27.57
N LYS A 947 -1.12 -55.81 27.17
CA LYS A 947 0.14 -55.21 27.67
C LYS A 947 0.50 -53.94 26.91
N THR A 948 0.97 -52.93 27.65
CA THR A 948 1.33 -51.57 27.20
C THR A 948 2.85 -51.31 27.33
N PRO A 949 3.70 -52.01 26.56
CA PRO A 949 5.16 -51.86 26.61
C PRO A 949 5.64 -50.51 26.05
N TYR A 950 6.82 -50.05 26.48
CA TYR A 950 7.44 -48.79 26.01
C TYR A 950 8.34 -48.93 24.78
N TRP A 951 8.44 -50.12 24.20
CA TRP A 951 9.23 -50.43 22.99
C TRP A 951 8.40 -51.16 21.93
N ARG A 952 7.07 -51.14 22.05
CA ARG A 952 6.15 -51.63 21.00
C ARG A 952 5.06 -50.61 20.73
N GLY A 953 4.67 -50.54 19.47
CA GLY A 953 3.56 -49.79 18.92
C GLY A 953 3.05 -50.52 17.69
N GLY A 954 2.93 -49.85 16.56
CA GLY A 954 2.42 -50.44 15.33
C GLY A 954 2.26 -49.43 14.20
N ARG A 955 1.87 -49.96 13.03
CA ARG A 955 1.44 -49.22 11.85
C ARG A 955 0.13 -49.77 11.34
N VAL A 956 -0.52 -49.04 10.44
CA VAL A 956 -1.78 -49.47 9.81
C VAL A 956 -1.55 -50.06 8.43
N VAL A 957 -2.45 -50.96 8.04
CA VAL A 957 -2.72 -51.33 6.66
C VAL A 957 -4.20 -51.07 6.34
N ARG A 958 -4.55 -51.01 5.06
CA ARG A 958 -5.93 -51.20 4.60
C ARG A 958 -5.94 -52.10 3.37
N THR A 959 -7.12 -52.68 3.09
CA THR A 959 -7.39 -53.29 1.79
C THR A 959 -8.39 -52.37 1.10
N PRO A 960 -8.00 -51.63 0.05
CA PRO A 960 -8.90 -50.72 -0.66
C PRO A 960 -10.01 -51.48 -1.40
#